data_AF-A0A7S1PJ23-F1
#
_entry.id   AF-A0A7S1PJ23-F1
#
_cell.length_a   1.000
_cell.length_b   1.000
_cell.length_c   1.000
_cell.angle_alpha   90.00
_cell.angle_beta   90.00
_cell.angle_gamma   90.00
#
_symmetry.space_group_name_H-M   'P 1'
#
loop_
_entity.id
_entity.type
_entity.pdbx_description
1 polymer ?
#
loop_
_entity_poly.entity_id
_entity_poly.type
_entity_poly.pdbx_seq_one_letter_code
_entity_poly.pdbx_strand_id
1 'polypeptide(L)'
;MSSTTSPTSSATVSYHITSSQVAIITLNNPPVNALSARLVSPLIETYQKLKRNANVKAFVIKSANDKIFVSGADIKEFGKDSGKNIQRFVPFLDEMESGTKPVVMLIEGQALGGGCELAMSGHYRIAGPKAQMGLVELQLGLIPGAAGTQRMPRLVGAQKAAEFMLKSTVLRGKQLQDSGLVDEYATDKTRESLEAHAEKVALRLAQNPKLVRRASQLTDKIDLQRDVPQVKAMLSQLTQMGKTRNQIHYDRVIDAMLVGLEKGYESGLKTEASHFLETLSSVQARGLMNIFFATRTSSKVPGITDQGLKVPQLKTVACLGGGTMGSGIAAWLLMNGCRVWLKEINEKAGEVARQRVLSNFASRLKSGRMSQQQVDAMMNNFKIVTNYDNFDQLDLVIEAIFEDIPLKKRIFSELEKVTNKNCILASNTSTIDIDVIASQTKCPDRIIGLHFFAPSFIQLLVEIIPGKQTSKSVVNAMVQLVKNFRKTPVVVGNCPGFLVNRIFGLTQPVAQFLLERGVDAQRIDRAAEQFGMAIGPLKVADLSGIDIVYHVGKLLADAYPDRYPKARPGTAAELMVSAKRLGQKVGKGYYNYEGRKAVTSDETKAILEQARKNAETQNISLDVSDEDIVKMLYFPVVDEGLRCLDENIAVRPSDIDVCSVLGMGFPAYRGGIMHWAKTIGYSNVKSDLKKWYDQYKFPTFQPCNSNYYGSGASSSGPKSAPASSGGASKINVPGFKASAIFEQIQDFIKAQPEVAKKIGVVFGFVVKADSGSQQEWTVDLKKGEVTLGLSSPECTISMKDRDFVSLIQGDLDPMTAFFGGQIKVSGDVSLAMKLQKLQIAAPAKAKM
;
A
#
# COMPACT_ATOMS: atom_id res chain seq x y z
N MET A 1 -0.97 -24.40 45.54
CA MET A 1 -0.92 -23.01 45.04
C MET A 1 0.41 -22.83 44.34
N SER A 2 0.43 -22.92 43.01
CA SER A 2 1.63 -22.73 42.19
C SER A 2 1.52 -21.36 41.53
N SER A 3 2.40 -20.46 41.95
CA SER A 3 2.49 -19.08 41.50
C SER A 3 2.84 -19.04 40.00
N THR A 4 1.95 -18.45 39.21
CA THR A 4 2.18 -18.05 37.83
C THR A 4 3.30 -17.01 37.75
N THR A 5 4.52 -17.48 37.53
CA THR A 5 5.62 -16.64 37.08
C THR A 5 5.41 -16.29 35.61
N SER A 6 5.33 -14.98 35.34
CA SER A 6 5.44 -14.37 34.00
C SER A 6 6.61 -14.97 33.19
N PRO A 7 6.46 -15.19 31.87
CA PRO A 7 7.49 -15.83 31.06
C PRO A 7 8.74 -14.94 31.00
N THR A 8 9.83 -15.44 31.55
CA THR A 8 11.18 -14.91 31.36
C THR A 8 11.51 -14.81 29.87
N SER A 9 11.98 -13.64 29.44
CA SER A 9 12.39 -13.33 28.05
C SER A 9 13.43 -14.32 27.51
N SER A 10 13.02 -15.29 26.69
CA SER A 10 13.93 -16.15 25.93
C SER A 10 14.80 -15.33 24.97
N ALA A 11 16.07 -15.70 24.78
CA ALA A 11 16.98 -15.03 23.86
C ALA A 11 16.43 -14.96 22.42
N THR A 12 16.67 -13.85 21.71
CA THR A 12 16.17 -13.63 20.33
C THR A 12 16.75 -14.62 19.31
N VAL A 13 18.00 -15.02 19.52
CA VAL A 13 18.63 -16.15 18.84
C VAL A 13 19.18 -17.06 19.93
N SER A 14 18.84 -18.34 19.85
CA SER A 14 19.35 -19.39 20.74
C SER A 14 19.97 -20.50 19.92
N TYR A 15 20.84 -21.30 20.54
CA TYR A 15 21.40 -22.47 19.88
C TYR A 15 21.66 -23.60 20.86
N HIS A 16 21.71 -24.83 20.34
CA HIS A 16 22.31 -25.97 21.02
C HIS A 16 23.16 -26.77 20.01
N ILE A 17 24.15 -27.50 20.51
CA ILE A 17 24.98 -28.40 19.68
C ILE A 17 24.53 -29.82 20.00
N THR A 18 24.13 -30.57 18.98
CA THR A 18 23.68 -31.96 19.15
C THR A 18 24.85 -32.88 19.46
N SER A 19 24.56 -34.10 19.93
CA SER A 19 25.59 -35.14 20.13
C SER A 19 26.37 -35.46 18.84
N SER A 20 25.75 -35.23 17.68
CA SER A 20 26.38 -35.41 16.37
C SER A 20 27.16 -34.17 15.90
N GLN A 21 27.41 -33.18 16.75
CA GLN A 21 28.19 -31.98 16.42
C GLN A 21 27.52 -31.06 15.39
N VAL A 22 26.19 -31.07 15.29
CA VAL A 22 25.43 -30.09 14.49
C VAL A 22 24.94 -28.97 15.40
N ALA A 23 25.18 -27.72 15.01
CA ALA A 23 24.64 -26.58 15.73
C ALA A 23 23.24 -26.23 15.20
N ILE A 24 22.22 -26.37 16.04
CA ILE A 24 20.86 -25.95 15.74
C ILE A 24 20.66 -24.51 16.23
N ILE A 25 20.58 -23.56 15.31
CA ILE A 25 20.32 -22.14 15.59
C ILE A 25 18.81 -21.88 15.44
N THR A 26 18.18 -21.38 16.50
CA THR A 26 16.75 -21.11 16.56
C THR A 26 16.48 -19.59 16.63
N LEU A 27 15.74 -19.08 15.65
CA LEU A 27 15.30 -17.69 15.55
C LEU A 27 13.98 -17.48 16.31
N ASN A 28 13.95 -16.54 17.25
CA ASN A 28 12.77 -16.23 18.06
C ASN A 28 12.64 -14.73 18.41
N ASN A 29 12.05 -13.94 17.51
CA ASN A 29 11.81 -12.51 17.70
C ASN A 29 10.30 -12.21 17.68
N PRO A 30 9.52 -12.50 18.74
CA PRO A 30 8.08 -12.25 18.73
C PRO A 30 7.77 -10.73 18.58
N PRO A 31 6.65 -10.36 17.93
CA PRO A 31 5.59 -11.23 17.42
C PRO A 31 5.89 -11.87 16.05
N VAL A 32 6.90 -11.39 15.33
CA VAL A 32 7.31 -11.92 14.01
C VAL A 32 8.83 -11.83 13.85
N ASN A 33 9.44 -12.87 13.27
CA ASN A 33 10.87 -12.89 12.93
C ASN A 33 11.18 -11.93 11.77
N ALA A 34 11.16 -10.62 12.02
CA ALA A 34 11.59 -9.60 11.09
C ALA A 34 13.12 -9.39 11.20
N LEU A 35 13.78 -9.17 10.07
CA LEU A 35 15.21 -8.83 9.97
C LEU A 35 15.45 -7.38 10.43
N SER A 36 15.21 -7.17 11.72
CA SER A 36 15.55 -5.98 12.49
C SER A 36 16.98 -6.09 13.01
N ALA A 37 17.56 -4.98 13.48
CA ALA A 37 18.87 -5.01 14.14
C ALA A 37 18.92 -6.05 15.29
N ARG A 38 17.77 -6.20 15.98
CA ARG A 38 17.54 -7.12 17.11
C ARG A 38 17.64 -8.59 16.72
N LEU A 39 17.33 -8.96 15.47
CA LEU A 39 17.46 -10.33 14.99
C LEU A 39 18.80 -10.54 14.26
N VAL A 40 19.20 -9.58 13.42
CA VAL A 40 20.38 -9.71 12.56
C VAL A 40 21.68 -9.76 13.36
N SER A 41 21.88 -8.85 14.33
CA SER A 41 23.15 -8.81 15.08
C SER A 41 23.39 -10.09 15.90
N PRO A 42 22.42 -10.58 16.70
CA PRO A 42 22.60 -11.82 17.46
C PRO A 42 22.75 -13.06 16.57
N LEU A 43 22.13 -13.08 15.38
CA LEU A 43 22.30 -14.17 14.41
C LEU A 43 23.74 -14.20 13.89
N ILE A 44 24.27 -13.06 13.46
CA ILE A 44 25.66 -12.94 12.98
C ILE A 44 26.63 -13.35 14.09
N GLU A 45 26.48 -12.80 15.30
CA GLU A 45 27.34 -13.11 16.44
C GLU A 45 27.32 -14.60 16.82
N THR A 46 26.12 -15.20 16.86
CA THR A 46 25.94 -16.62 17.14
C THR A 46 26.62 -17.49 16.08
N TYR A 47 26.42 -17.18 14.80
CA TYR A 47 27.05 -17.89 13.70
C TYR A 47 28.58 -17.78 13.77
N GLN A 48 29.12 -16.56 13.98
CA GLN A 48 30.56 -16.33 14.09
C GLN A 48 31.20 -17.13 15.23
N LYS A 49 30.55 -17.13 16.40
CA LYS A 49 30.99 -17.91 17.57
C LYS A 49 31.05 -19.41 17.24
N LEU A 50 30.00 -19.95 16.63
CA LEU A 50 29.88 -21.37 16.33
C LEU A 50 30.74 -21.82 15.14
N LYS A 51 30.94 -20.95 14.15
CA LYS A 51 31.84 -21.19 13.01
C LYS A 51 33.26 -21.50 13.48
N ARG A 52 33.75 -20.83 14.52
CA ARG A 52 35.07 -21.05 15.13
C ARG A 52 35.14 -22.26 16.07
N ASN A 53 34.01 -22.83 16.48
CA ASN A 53 33.98 -23.96 17.38
C ASN A 53 34.32 -25.29 16.65
N ALA A 54 35.40 -25.95 17.06
CA ALA A 54 35.84 -27.22 16.45
C ALA A 54 34.83 -28.38 16.61
N ASN A 55 33.98 -28.32 17.64
CA ASN A 55 32.92 -29.29 17.94
C ASN A 55 31.64 -29.06 17.11
N VAL A 56 31.67 -28.16 16.13
CA VAL A 56 30.56 -27.93 15.21
C VAL A 56 31.02 -28.31 13.81
N LYS A 57 30.33 -29.27 13.18
CA LYS A 57 30.61 -29.74 11.81
C LYS A 57 29.63 -29.17 10.78
N ALA A 58 28.40 -28.86 11.18
CA ALA A 58 27.37 -28.30 10.32
C ALA A 58 26.37 -27.45 11.12
N PHE A 59 25.51 -26.73 10.41
CA PHE A 59 24.47 -25.88 10.98
C PHE A 59 23.08 -26.28 10.48
N VAL A 60 22.08 -26.13 11.35
CA VAL A 60 20.67 -26.01 10.97
C VAL A 60 20.16 -24.66 11.46
N ILE A 61 19.54 -23.86 10.60
CA ILE A 61 18.83 -22.64 11.01
C ILE A 61 17.34 -22.91 10.90
N LYS A 62 16.62 -22.73 12.02
CA LYS A 62 15.16 -22.87 12.10
C LYS A 62 14.53 -21.69 12.83
N SER A 63 13.23 -21.53 12.72
CA SER A 63 12.45 -20.63 13.57
C SER A 63 11.92 -21.36 14.79
N ALA A 64 11.65 -20.68 15.90
CA ALA A 64 10.89 -21.21 17.03
C ALA A 64 9.38 -21.37 16.74
N ASN A 65 8.89 -20.77 15.66
CA ASN A 65 7.48 -20.72 15.24
C ASN A 65 7.29 -21.44 13.88
N ASP A 66 6.26 -22.27 13.76
CA ASP A 66 5.93 -23.01 12.53
C ASP A 66 5.15 -22.18 11.49
N LYS A 67 4.67 -20.99 11.86
CA LYS A 67 3.96 -20.05 10.95
C LYS A 67 4.90 -19.10 10.22
N ILE A 68 6.01 -18.71 10.85
CA ILE A 68 6.96 -17.72 10.31
C ILE A 68 8.37 -18.23 10.52
N PHE A 69 9.08 -18.46 9.43
CA PHE A 69 10.53 -18.61 9.45
C PHE A 69 11.18 -17.24 9.67
N VAL A 70 11.09 -16.36 8.66
CA VAL A 70 11.49 -14.95 8.68
C VAL A 70 10.57 -14.16 7.76
N SER A 71 9.94 -13.09 8.25
CA SER A 71 8.89 -12.35 7.52
C SER A 71 9.41 -11.27 6.57
N GLY A 72 10.73 -11.15 6.42
CA GLY A 72 11.41 -10.10 5.64
C GLY A 72 12.05 -9.03 6.52
N ALA A 73 12.49 -7.94 5.89
CA ALA A 73 13.03 -6.77 6.58
C ALA A 73 12.00 -6.12 7.52
N ASP A 74 12.49 -5.52 8.62
CA ASP A 74 11.62 -4.67 9.44
C ASP A 74 11.42 -3.31 8.75
N ILE A 75 10.29 -3.20 8.07
CA ILE A 75 9.92 -2.00 7.29
C ILE A 75 9.84 -0.75 8.20
N LYS A 76 9.67 -0.89 9.52
CA LYS A 76 9.68 0.25 10.44
C LYS A 76 11.07 0.85 10.65
N GLU A 77 12.13 0.08 10.37
CA GLU A 77 13.52 0.56 10.41
C GLU A 77 13.90 1.29 9.12
N PHE A 78 13.05 1.26 8.08
CA PHE A 78 13.23 2.00 6.84
C PHE A 78 13.17 3.53 7.09
N GLY A 79 14.26 4.24 6.82
CA GLY A 79 14.43 5.69 7.01
C GLY A 79 15.23 6.15 8.24
N LYS A 80 15.49 5.30 9.25
CA LYS A 80 16.24 5.70 10.47
C LYS A 80 17.69 5.18 10.53
N ASP A 81 17.91 3.91 10.17
CA ASP A 81 19.24 3.24 10.20
C ASP A 81 19.34 2.08 9.17
N SER A 82 18.40 2.01 8.23
CA SER A 82 18.13 0.87 7.33
C SER A 82 19.32 0.44 6.49
N GLY A 83 20.13 1.40 6.06
CA GLY A 83 21.36 1.13 5.31
C GLY A 83 22.34 0.27 6.11
N LYS A 84 22.47 0.49 7.43
CA LYS A 84 23.48 -0.18 8.26
C LYS A 84 23.18 -1.67 8.49
N ASN A 85 21.92 -2.03 8.73
CA ASN A 85 21.54 -3.43 8.93
C ASN A 85 21.67 -4.24 7.64
N ILE A 86 21.24 -3.68 6.51
CA ILE A 86 21.38 -4.32 5.19
C ILE A 86 22.86 -4.45 4.81
N GLN A 87 23.68 -3.42 5.04
CA GLN A 87 25.13 -3.46 4.81
C GLN A 87 25.85 -4.57 5.58
N ARG A 88 25.37 -4.92 6.78
CA ARG A 88 25.93 -6.05 7.56
C ARG A 88 25.36 -7.40 7.14
N PHE A 89 24.10 -7.42 6.69
CA PHE A 89 23.40 -8.65 6.38
C PHE A 89 23.88 -9.30 5.09
N VAL A 90 24.07 -8.52 4.01
CA VAL A 90 24.51 -9.09 2.71
C VAL A 90 25.87 -9.80 2.81
N PRO A 91 26.94 -9.18 3.36
CA PRO A 91 28.22 -9.86 3.53
C PRO A 91 28.13 -11.10 4.43
N PHE A 92 27.25 -11.07 5.43
CA PHE A 92 27.00 -12.24 6.27
C PHE A 92 26.38 -13.40 5.48
N LEU A 93 25.44 -13.14 4.56
CA LEU A 93 24.87 -14.19 3.73
C LEU A 93 25.93 -14.82 2.80
N ASP A 94 26.77 -13.99 2.18
CA ASP A 94 27.88 -14.48 1.34
C ASP A 94 28.92 -15.24 2.16
N GLU A 95 29.22 -14.81 3.39
CA GLU A 95 30.11 -15.54 4.30
C GLU A 95 29.52 -16.89 4.74
N MET A 96 28.21 -16.92 4.99
CA MET A 96 27.51 -18.15 5.33
C MET A 96 27.53 -19.13 4.15
N GLU A 97 27.25 -18.63 2.96
CA GLU A 97 27.24 -19.41 1.72
C GLU A 97 28.64 -19.84 1.27
N SER A 98 29.71 -19.07 1.55
CA SER A 98 31.11 -19.41 1.22
C SER A 98 31.82 -20.22 2.31
N GLY A 99 31.18 -20.42 3.46
CA GLY A 99 31.72 -21.17 4.59
C GLY A 99 32.09 -22.62 4.26
N THR A 100 32.97 -23.19 5.08
CA THR A 100 33.41 -24.60 4.98
C THR A 100 32.49 -25.59 5.70
N LYS A 101 31.68 -25.10 6.64
CA LYS A 101 30.69 -25.89 7.38
C LYS A 101 29.32 -25.68 6.73
N PRO A 102 28.64 -26.74 6.26
CA PRO A 102 27.38 -26.60 5.55
C PRO A 102 26.26 -26.11 6.46
N VAL A 103 25.27 -25.46 5.85
CA VAL A 103 24.14 -24.81 6.51
C VAL A 103 22.85 -25.31 5.88
N VAL A 104 22.01 -25.95 6.68
CA VAL A 104 20.67 -26.42 6.30
C VAL A 104 19.63 -25.45 6.82
N MET A 105 18.72 -25.00 5.96
CA MET A 105 17.61 -24.12 6.32
C MET A 105 16.35 -24.96 6.50
N LEU A 106 15.81 -25.00 7.72
CA LEU A 106 14.55 -25.65 8.03
C LEU A 106 13.41 -24.61 8.05
N ILE A 107 12.58 -24.65 7.02
CA ILE A 107 11.59 -23.63 6.70
C ILE A 107 10.21 -24.23 6.90
N GLU A 108 9.62 -24.06 8.08
CA GLU A 108 8.29 -24.62 8.38
C GLU A 108 7.16 -23.63 8.06
N GLY A 109 7.47 -22.33 8.09
CA GLY A 109 6.51 -21.25 7.89
C GLY A 109 6.90 -20.29 6.76
N GLN A 110 6.44 -19.05 6.87
CA GLN A 110 6.72 -17.99 5.90
C GLN A 110 8.20 -17.56 5.92
N ALA A 111 8.88 -17.66 4.78
CA ALA A 111 10.17 -17.05 4.49
C ALA A 111 10.01 -16.08 3.31
N LEU A 112 9.64 -14.83 3.62
CA LEU A 112 9.30 -13.82 2.61
C LEU A 112 10.34 -12.71 2.55
N GLY A 113 10.55 -12.16 1.35
CA GLY A 113 11.54 -11.11 1.09
C GLY A 113 12.93 -11.49 1.60
N GLY A 114 13.55 -10.64 2.42
CA GLY A 114 14.82 -10.97 3.08
C GLY A 114 14.87 -12.31 3.84
N GLY A 115 13.73 -12.85 4.29
CA GLY A 115 13.67 -14.21 4.83
C GLY A 115 13.85 -15.31 3.78
N CYS A 116 13.34 -15.07 2.56
CA CYS A 116 13.63 -15.90 1.39
C CYS A 116 15.11 -15.75 0.98
N GLU A 117 15.66 -14.54 1.02
CA GLU A 117 17.09 -14.29 0.71
C GLU A 117 18.01 -15.02 1.69
N LEU A 118 17.71 -14.96 2.99
CA LEU A 118 18.38 -15.76 4.02
C LEU A 118 18.29 -17.25 3.66
N ALA A 119 17.09 -17.78 3.40
CA ALA A 119 16.91 -19.18 3.06
C ALA A 119 17.71 -19.62 1.81
N MET A 120 17.78 -18.77 0.78
CA MET A 120 18.53 -19.06 -0.45
C MET A 120 20.04 -19.09 -0.26
N SER A 121 20.58 -18.38 0.74
CA SER A 121 22.01 -18.40 1.07
C SER A 121 22.47 -19.67 1.81
N GLY A 122 21.54 -20.49 2.31
CA GLY A 122 21.88 -21.80 2.86
C GLY A 122 22.37 -22.78 1.77
N HIS A 123 23.04 -23.84 2.19
CA HIS A 123 23.52 -24.89 1.28
C HIS A 123 22.42 -25.90 0.93
N TYR A 124 21.45 -26.09 1.82
CA TYR A 124 20.30 -26.98 1.60
C TYR A 124 19.05 -26.40 2.26
N ARG A 125 17.87 -26.62 1.68
CA ARG A 125 16.58 -26.08 2.13
C ARG A 125 15.54 -27.18 2.24
N ILE A 126 14.98 -27.32 3.44
CA ILE A 126 13.89 -28.26 3.75
C ILE A 126 12.64 -27.45 4.07
N ALA A 127 11.57 -27.66 3.30
CA ALA A 127 10.28 -27.04 3.51
C ALA A 127 9.33 -27.98 4.26
N GLY A 128 8.73 -27.50 5.35
CA GLY A 128 7.63 -28.17 6.04
C GLY A 128 6.26 -27.93 5.38
N PRO A 129 5.18 -28.57 5.86
CA PRO A 129 3.86 -28.54 5.20
C PRO A 129 3.23 -27.15 5.06
N LYS A 130 3.57 -26.23 5.98
CA LYS A 130 3.05 -24.85 6.01
C LYS A 130 3.99 -23.84 5.36
N ALA A 131 5.12 -24.31 4.80
CA ALA A 131 6.17 -23.45 4.28
C ALA A 131 5.66 -22.59 3.12
N GLN A 132 6.09 -21.34 3.12
CA GLN A 132 5.82 -20.40 2.03
C GLN A 132 7.08 -19.60 1.76
N MET A 133 7.47 -19.45 0.49
CA MET A 133 8.64 -18.68 0.12
C MET A 133 8.36 -17.77 -1.07
N GLY A 134 8.98 -16.60 -1.08
CA GLY A 134 8.90 -15.66 -2.20
C GLY A 134 9.56 -14.32 -1.91
N LEU A 135 10.00 -13.66 -2.97
CA LEU A 135 10.47 -12.27 -2.96
C LEU A 135 9.27 -11.37 -3.25
N VAL A 136 8.94 -10.50 -2.31
CA VAL A 136 7.69 -9.70 -2.29
C VAL A 136 7.96 -8.20 -2.20
N GLU A 137 9.21 -7.79 -2.36
CA GLU A 137 9.71 -6.42 -2.20
C GLU A 137 9.01 -5.42 -3.14
N LEU A 138 8.61 -5.86 -4.33
CA LEU A 138 7.91 -5.00 -5.29
C LEU A 138 6.55 -4.52 -4.76
N GLN A 139 5.90 -5.27 -3.85
CA GLN A 139 4.67 -4.81 -3.19
C GLN A 139 4.89 -3.57 -2.31
N LEU A 140 6.14 -3.29 -1.93
CA LEU A 140 6.56 -2.12 -1.13
C LEU A 140 7.25 -1.06 -1.98
N GLY A 141 7.32 -1.27 -3.30
CA GLY A 141 8.03 -0.39 -4.22
C GLY A 141 9.54 -0.53 -4.16
N LEU A 142 10.02 -1.65 -3.63
CA LEU A 142 11.43 -1.98 -3.48
C LEU A 142 11.81 -3.13 -4.41
N ILE A 143 13.11 -3.40 -4.50
CA ILE A 143 13.63 -4.64 -5.08
C ILE A 143 14.24 -5.51 -3.96
N PRO A 144 14.52 -6.80 -4.19
CA PRO A 144 15.35 -7.59 -3.28
C PRO A 144 16.70 -6.90 -3.04
N GLY A 145 17.25 -6.99 -1.83
CA GLY A 145 18.43 -6.21 -1.42
C GLY A 145 19.51 -7.03 -0.73
N ALA A 146 19.36 -8.35 -0.64
CA ALA A 146 20.31 -9.29 -0.06
C ALA A 146 20.60 -10.48 -1.00
N ALA A 147 20.95 -10.14 -2.23
CA ALA A 147 21.23 -11.02 -3.37
C ALA A 147 20.02 -11.81 -3.89
N GLY A 148 18.78 -11.42 -3.58
CA GLY A 148 17.60 -12.08 -4.09
C GLY A 148 17.52 -12.07 -5.61
N THR A 149 17.90 -10.95 -6.25
CA THR A 149 17.96 -10.82 -7.72
C THR A 149 19.05 -11.69 -8.35
N GLN A 150 19.97 -12.20 -7.53
CA GLN A 150 21.14 -12.97 -7.97
C GLN A 150 21.01 -14.47 -7.70
N ARG A 151 20.57 -14.86 -6.50
CA ARG A 151 20.43 -16.27 -6.09
C ARG A 151 19.18 -16.91 -6.67
N MET A 152 18.06 -16.18 -6.75
CA MET A 152 16.81 -16.75 -7.28
C MET A 152 16.94 -17.25 -8.73
N PRO A 153 17.43 -16.48 -9.72
CA PRO A 153 17.56 -16.98 -11.09
C PRO A 153 18.51 -18.17 -11.23
N ARG A 154 19.52 -18.27 -10.36
CA ARG A 154 20.46 -19.40 -10.31
C ARG A 154 19.82 -20.66 -9.71
N LEU A 155 18.86 -20.51 -8.81
CA LEU A 155 18.14 -21.63 -8.19
C LEU A 155 16.97 -22.15 -9.05
N VAL A 156 16.16 -21.24 -9.62
CA VAL A 156 14.89 -21.59 -10.28
C VAL A 156 14.90 -21.39 -11.80
N GLY A 157 15.97 -20.82 -12.36
CA GLY A 157 16.06 -20.37 -13.74
C GLY A 157 15.58 -18.92 -13.91
N ALA A 158 16.17 -18.20 -14.87
CA ALA A 158 15.97 -16.76 -15.03
C ALA A 158 14.52 -16.35 -15.32
N GLN A 159 13.82 -17.09 -16.20
CA GLN A 159 12.43 -16.80 -16.55
C GLN A 159 11.48 -16.92 -15.34
N LYS A 160 11.58 -18.03 -14.59
CA LYS A 160 10.77 -18.25 -13.37
C LYS A 160 11.10 -17.21 -12.29
N ALA A 161 12.37 -16.88 -12.12
CA ALA A 161 12.79 -15.85 -11.16
C ALA A 161 12.21 -14.47 -11.49
N ALA A 162 12.28 -14.05 -12.77
CA ALA A 162 11.65 -12.82 -13.22
C ALA A 162 10.14 -12.84 -12.97
N GLU A 163 9.46 -13.96 -13.27
CA GLU A 163 8.04 -14.11 -13.02
C GLU A 163 7.71 -13.97 -11.53
N PHE A 164 8.46 -14.67 -10.68
CA PHE A 164 8.24 -14.66 -9.24
C PHE A 164 8.45 -13.27 -8.64
N MET A 165 9.53 -12.57 -9.04
CA MET A 165 9.81 -11.22 -8.55
C MET A 165 8.80 -10.19 -9.08
N LEU A 166 8.56 -10.14 -10.39
CA LEU A 166 7.64 -9.18 -11.02
C LEU A 166 6.20 -9.29 -10.50
N LYS A 167 5.76 -10.51 -10.18
CA LYS A 167 4.41 -10.78 -9.65
C LYS A 167 4.37 -10.86 -8.12
N SER A 168 5.52 -10.77 -7.44
CA SER A 168 5.66 -11.04 -6.00
C SER A 168 5.00 -12.37 -5.58
N THR A 169 5.29 -13.43 -6.35
CA THR A 169 4.67 -14.74 -6.19
C THR A 169 5.17 -15.43 -4.92
N VAL A 170 4.23 -15.93 -4.12
CA VAL A 170 4.53 -16.76 -2.94
C VAL A 170 4.21 -18.22 -3.25
N LEU A 171 5.26 -19.03 -3.35
CA LEU A 171 5.17 -20.47 -3.59
C LEU A 171 4.84 -21.22 -2.29
N ARG A 172 4.14 -22.35 -2.42
CA ARG A 172 3.71 -23.20 -1.31
C ARG A 172 3.78 -24.67 -1.68
N GLY A 173 3.89 -25.53 -0.67
CA GLY A 173 3.77 -26.97 -0.84
C GLY A 173 4.79 -27.52 -1.84
N LYS A 174 4.37 -28.48 -2.66
CA LYS A 174 5.23 -29.15 -3.64
C LYS A 174 5.82 -28.20 -4.70
N GLN A 175 5.15 -27.08 -5.00
CA GLN A 175 5.65 -26.06 -5.93
C GLN A 175 7.01 -25.48 -5.52
N LEU A 176 7.30 -25.43 -4.21
CA LEU A 176 8.61 -25.00 -3.72
C LEU A 176 9.72 -25.91 -4.25
N GLN A 177 9.51 -27.24 -4.20
CA GLN A 177 10.50 -28.21 -4.64
C GLN A 177 10.54 -28.29 -6.17
N ASP A 178 9.38 -28.30 -6.84
CA ASP A 178 9.29 -28.39 -8.30
C ASP A 178 9.92 -27.18 -9.01
N SER A 179 9.91 -26.01 -8.36
CA SER A 179 10.59 -24.81 -8.86
C SER A 179 12.12 -24.87 -8.66
N GLY A 180 12.62 -25.71 -7.75
CA GLY A 180 14.02 -25.74 -7.33
C GLY A 180 14.37 -24.72 -6.22
N LEU A 181 13.39 -23.96 -5.73
CA LEU A 181 13.61 -22.98 -4.65
C LEU A 181 13.95 -23.68 -3.33
N VAL A 182 13.42 -24.89 -3.09
CA VAL A 182 13.82 -25.77 -1.99
C VAL A 182 14.29 -27.13 -2.51
N ASP A 183 15.10 -27.83 -1.74
CA ASP A 183 15.62 -29.16 -2.10
C ASP A 183 14.61 -30.27 -1.78
N GLU A 184 13.93 -30.14 -0.64
CA GLU A 184 13.00 -31.15 -0.13
C GLU A 184 11.74 -30.47 0.42
N TYR A 185 10.57 -31.02 0.06
CA TYR A 185 9.30 -30.71 0.70
C TYR A 185 8.83 -31.93 1.49
N ALA A 186 8.70 -31.79 2.82
CA ALA A 186 8.38 -32.88 3.73
C ALA A 186 6.97 -32.73 4.31
N THR A 187 6.02 -33.51 3.79
CA THR A 187 4.58 -33.44 4.14
C THR A 187 4.21 -34.15 5.44
N ASP A 188 4.89 -35.24 5.77
CA ASP A 188 4.41 -36.20 6.78
C ASP A 188 5.25 -36.20 8.07
N LYS A 189 5.96 -35.09 8.31
CA LYS A 189 6.89 -34.95 9.44
C LYS A 189 6.34 -33.98 10.47
N THR A 190 6.36 -34.37 11.76
CA THR A 190 6.21 -33.44 12.88
C THR A 190 7.41 -32.50 12.96
N ARG A 191 7.28 -31.42 13.71
CA ARG A 191 8.35 -30.44 13.93
C ARG A 191 9.64 -31.06 14.47
N GLU A 192 9.51 -31.96 15.45
CA GLU A 192 10.64 -32.67 16.06
C GLU A 192 11.30 -33.60 15.04
N SER A 193 10.49 -34.32 14.25
CA SER A 193 11.03 -35.20 13.20
C SER A 193 11.65 -34.44 12.02
N LEU A 194 11.16 -33.23 11.72
CA LEU A 194 11.75 -32.32 10.72
C LEU A 194 13.13 -31.83 11.15
N GLU A 195 13.29 -31.48 12.42
CA GLU A 195 14.58 -31.07 12.99
C GLU A 195 15.59 -32.20 12.99
N ALA A 196 15.20 -33.39 13.47
CA ALA A 196 16.05 -34.57 13.42
C ALA A 196 16.43 -34.95 11.97
N HIS A 197 15.53 -34.73 11.01
CA HIS A 197 15.82 -34.93 9.60
C HIS A 197 16.79 -33.88 9.05
N ALA A 198 16.61 -32.60 9.39
CA ALA A 198 17.52 -31.53 9.01
C ALA A 198 18.93 -31.75 9.57
N GLU A 199 19.04 -32.25 10.80
CA GLU A 199 20.31 -32.65 11.40
C GLU A 199 21.02 -33.74 10.58
N LYS A 200 20.31 -34.82 10.22
CA LYS A 200 20.86 -35.90 9.39
C LYS A 200 21.35 -35.39 8.03
N VAL A 201 20.58 -34.49 7.41
CA VAL A 201 20.98 -33.86 6.14
C VAL A 201 22.24 -33.00 6.33
N ALA A 202 22.31 -32.21 7.40
CA ALA A 202 23.46 -31.37 7.71
C ALA A 202 24.75 -32.20 7.88
N LEU A 203 24.66 -33.34 8.58
CA LEU A 203 25.76 -34.29 8.73
C LEU A 203 26.22 -34.89 7.40
N ARG A 204 25.26 -35.32 6.57
CA ARG A 204 25.56 -35.87 5.23
C ARG A 204 26.35 -34.87 4.39
N LEU A 205 25.96 -33.59 4.43
CA LEU A 205 26.69 -32.53 3.71
C LEU A 205 28.09 -32.30 4.28
N ALA A 206 28.26 -32.39 5.60
CA ALA A 206 29.58 -32.20 6.22
C ALA A 206 30.53 -33.35 5.89
N GLN A 207 30.02 -34.57 5.78
CA GLN A 207 30.78 -35.77 5.41
C GLN A 207 31.11 -35.83 3.91
N ASN A 208 30.30 -35.19 3.07
CA ASN A 208 30.51 -35.15 1.63
C ASN A 208 30.42 -33.72 1.08
N PRO A 209 31.53 -32.96 1.12
CA PRO A 209 31.59 -31.58 0.64
C PRO A 209 31.18 -31.39 -0.82
N LYS A 210 31.22 -32.45 -1.66
CA LYS A 210 30.76 -32.38 -3.07
C LYS A 210 29.25 -32.16 -3.20
N LEU A 211 28.48 -32.47 -2.15
CA LEU A 211 27.03 -32.22 -2.10
C LEU A 211 26.69 -30.78 -1.68
N VAL A 212 27.68 -30.00 -1.23
CA VAL A 212 27.49 -28.64 -0.78
C VAL A 212 27.36 -27.72 -1.99
N ARG A 213 26.12 -27.29 -2.27
CA ARG A 213 25.83 -26.32 -3.34
C ARG A 213 25.89 -24.88 -2.81
N ARG A 214 26.39 -23.98 -3.64
CA ARG A 214 26.40 -22.53 -3.42
C ARG A 214 25.56 -21.87 -4.50
N ALA A 215 24.39 -21.36 -4.14
CA ALA A 215 23.42 -20.77 -5.07
C ALA A 215 24.04 -19.65 -5.92
N SER A 216 24.94 -18.83 -5.36
CA SER A 216 25.66 -17.77 -6.09
C SER A 216 26.55 -18.28 -7.23
N GLN A 217 26.96 -19.55 -7.20
CA GLN A 217 27.86 -20.17 -8.19
C GLN A 217 27.14 -21.05 -9.22
N LEU A 218 25.85 -21.32 -9.05
CA LEU A 218 25.09 -22.16 -9.97
C LEU A 218 24.84 -21.43 -11.30
N THR A 219 25.04 -22.16 -12.40
CA THR A 219 24.81 -21.66 -13.78
C THR A 219 24.08 -22.66 -14.66
N ASP A 220 23.78 -23.86 -14.15
CA ASP A 220 23.17 -24.99 -14.88
C ASP A 220 21.79 -24.67 -15.48
N LYS A 221 21.12 -23.63 -14.95
CA LYS A 221 19.78 -23.18 -15.38
C LYS A 221 19.77 -21.87 -16.16
N ILE A 222 20.95 -21.33 -16.50
CA ILE A 222 21.09 -20.03 -17.15
C ILE A 222 21.54 -20.24 -18.60
N ASP A 223 20.74 -19.72 -19.53
CA ASP A 223 21.08 -19.60 -20.95
C ASP A 223 20.84 -18.14 -21.36
N LEU A 224 21.90 -17.36 -21.53
CA LEU A 224 21.78 -15.92 -21.78
C LEU A 224 21.09 -15.61 -23.12
N GLN A 225 21.26 -16.43 -24.15
CA GLN A 225 20.65 -16.20 -25.46
C GLN A 225 19.13 -16.40 -25.40
N ARG A 226 18.69 -17.40 -24.63
CA ARG A 226 17.26 -17.67 -24.40
C ARG A 226 16.64 -16.73 -23.38
N ASP A 227 17.30 -16.55 -22.24
CA ASP A 227 16.69 -15.98 -21.03
C ASP A 227 16.56 -14.45 -21.10
N VAL A 228 17.58 -13.74 -21.58
CA VAL A 228 17.59 -12.27 -21.61
C VAL A 228 16.43 -11.70 -22.44
N PRO A 229 16.17 -12.17 -23.69
CA PRO A 229 15.02 -11.68 -24.46
C PRO A 229 13.67 -11.98 -23.81
N GLN A 230 13.51 -13.17 -23.22
CA GLN A 230 12.25 -13.57 -22.57
C GLN A 230 11.94 -12.69 -21.35
N VAL A 231 12.94 -12.45 -20.50
CA VAL A 231 12.82 -11.57 -19.34
C VAL A 231 12.44 -10.14 -19.76
N LYS A 232 13.11 -9.58 -20.77
CA LYS A 232 12.79 -8.25 -21.31
C LYS A 232 11.38 -8.19 -21.91
N ALA A 233 10.93 -9.25 -22.58
CA ALA A 233 9.59 -9.36 -23.14
C ALA A 233 8.53 -9.38 -22.02
N MET A 234 8.78 -10.08 -20.90
CA MET A 234 7.86 -10.10 -19.76
C MET A 234 7.66 -8.72 -19.13
N LEU A 235 8.74 -7.97 -18.91
CA LEU A 235 8.64 -6.59 -18.42
C LEU A 235 7.91 -5.70 -19.44
N SER A 236 8.25 -5.80 -20.72
CA SER A 236 7.59 -5.04 -21.79
C SER A 236 6.09 -5.31 -21.84
N GLN A 237 5.67 -6.57 -21.68
CA GLN A 237 4.25 -6.95 -21.62
C GLN A 237 3.53 -6.28 -20.44
N LEU A 238 4.14 -6.27 -19.24
CA LEU A 238 3.56 -5.59 -18.08
C LEU A 238 3.46 -4.07 -18.28
N THR A 239 4.46 -3.47 -18.94
CA THR A 239 4.46 -2.05 -19.31
C THR A 239 3.37 -1.71 -20.32
N GLN A 240 3.19 -2.53 -21.36
CA GLN A 240 2.10 -2.37 -22.34
C GLN A 240 0.71 -2.51 -21.69
N MET A 241 0.58 -3.37 -20.68
CA MET A 241 -0.63 -3.49 -19.86
C MET A 241 -0.81 -2.36 -18.83
N GLY A 242 0.12 -1.40 -18.76
CA GLY A 242 0.12 -0.28 -17.82
C GLY A 242 0.36 -0.68 -16.35
N LYS A 243 0.80 -1.91 -16.07
CA LYS A 243 0.99 -2.43 -14.70
C LYS A 243 2.21 -1.84 -14.00
N THR A 244 3.21 -1.41 -14.75
CA THR A 244 4.46 -0.81 -14.25
C THR A 244 4.44 0.72 -14.30
N ARG A 245 3.34 1.33 -14.77
CA ARG A 245 3.23 2.79 -14.97
C ARG A 245 3.63 3.55 -13.70
N ASN A 246 4.50 4.54 -13.86
CA ASN A 246 5.01 5.41 -12.79
C ASN A 246 5.76 4.70 -11.65
N GLN A 247 6.23 3.45 -11.86
CA GLN A 247 6.83 2.62 -10.82
C GLN A 247 8.21 2.07 -11.22
N ILE A 248 9.27 2.74 -10.76
CA ILE A 248 10.66 2.46 -11.16
C ILE A 248 11.17 1.07 -10.73
N HIS A 249 10.64 0.50 -9.64
CA HIS A 249 11.16 -0.75 -9.06
C HIS A 249 11.00 -1.97 -9.99
N TYR A 250 10.07 -1.94 -10.94
CA TYR A 250 9.92 -2.98 -11.96
C TYR A 250 11.11 -3.03 -12.92
N ASP A 251 11.56 -1.88 -13.42
CA ASP A 251 12.72 -1.81 -14.30
C ASP A 251 13.99 -2.18 -13.52
N ARG A 252 14.08 -1.69 -12.27
CA ARG A 252 15.24 -1.89 -11.40
C ARG A 252 15.47 -3.35 -11.00
N VAL A 253 14.41 -4.12 -10.73
CA VAL A 253 14.57 -5.55 -10.37
C VAL A 253 15.09 -6.37 -11.56
N ILE A 254 14.61 -6.05 -12.77
CA ILE A 254 15.03 -6.76 -13.98
C ILE A 254 16.44 -6.34 -14.38
N ASP A 255 16.77 -5.05 -14.29
CA ASP A 255 18.12 -4.57 -14.58
C ASP A 255 19.17 -5.19 -13.64
N ALA A 256 18.92 -5.20 -12.32
CA ALA A 256 19.82 -5.83 -11.35
C ALA A 256 20.03 -7.33 -11.62
N MET A 257 18.95 -8.04 -11.96
CA MET A 257 19.02 -9.46 -12.32
C MET A 257 19.84 -9.65 -13.60
N LEU A 258 19.54 -8.92 -14.68
CA LEU A 258 20.20 -9.08 -15.97
C LEU A 258 21.68 -8.72 -15.91
N VAL A 259 22.06 -7.62 -15.23
CA VAL A 259 23.47 -7.28 -15.02
C VAL A 259 24.23 -8.41 -14.33
N GLY A 260 23.60 -9.07 -13.36
CA GLY A 260 24.19 -10.20 -12.65
C GLY A 260 24.29 -11.50 -13.45
N LEU A 261 23.43 -11.68 -14.45
CA LEU A 261 23.48 -12.79 -15.39
C LEU A 261 24.54 -12.54 -16.49
N GLU A 262 24.61 -11.33 -17.02
CA GLU A 262 25.49 -10.95 -18.14
C GLU A 262 26.93 -10.64 -17.70
N LYS A 263 27.10 -9.96 -16.55
CA LYS A 263 28.40 -9.43 -16.08
C LYS A 263 28.90 -10.07 -14.78
N GLY A 264 28.23 -11.12 -14.32
CA GLY A 264 28.61 -11.91 -13.14
C GLY A 264 28.01 -11.43 -11.81
N TYR A 265 28.08 -12.31 -10.80
CA TYR A 265 27.41 -12.18 -9.51
C TYR A 265 27.76 -10.88 -8.76
N GLU A 266 29.04 -10.52 -8.68
CA GLU A 266 29.49 -9.31 -7.98
C GLU A 266 28.97 -8.02 -8.63
N SER A 267 28.97 -7.96 -9.96
CA SER A 267 28.38 -6.84 -10.70
C SER A 267 26.89 -6.72 -10.41
N GLY A 268 26.19 -7.86 -10.38
CA GLY A 268 24.78 -7.94 -10.00
C GLY A 268 24.51 -7.44 -8.58
N LEU A 269 25.32 -7.83 -7.59
CA LEU A 269 25.19 -7.35 -6.20
C LEU A 269 25.36 -5.83 -6.08
N LYS A 270 26.34 -5.25 -6.78
CA LYS A 270 26.56 -3.80 -6.78
C LYS A 270 25.37 -3.06 -7.37
N THR A 271 24.84 -3.54 -8.49
CA THR A 271 23.64 -2.97 -9.13
C THR A 271 22.41 -3.14 -8.25
N GLU A 272 22.20 -4.32 -7.66
CA GLU A 272 21.11 -4.58 -6.73
C GLU A 272 21.14 -3.62 -5.54
N ALA A 273 22.30 -3.43 -4.90
CA ALA A 273 22.43 -2.52 -3.77
C ALA A 273 22.14 -1.06 -4.16
N SER A 274 22.65 -0.60 -5.30
CA SER A 274 22.38 0.75 -5.81
C SER A 274 20.89 0.96 -6.08
N HIS A 275 20.27 0.03 -6.80
CA HIS A 275 18.85 0.09 -7.17
C HIS A 275 17.92 -0.07 -5.97
N PHE A 276 18.30 -0.86 -4.98
CA PHE A 276 17.60 -0.95 -3.70
C PHE A 276 17.54 0.41 -3.01
N LEU A 277 18.68 1.12 -2.93
CA LEU A 277 18.73 2.45 -2.29
C LEU A 277 17.94 3.51 -3.08
N GLU A 278 18.04 3.50 -4.41
CA GLU A 278 17.23 4.37 -5.28
C GLU A 278 15.74 4.15 -5.02
N THR A 279 15.28 2.90 -5.09
CA THR A 279 13.87 2.56 -4.88
C THR A 279 13.40 2.87 -3.46
N LEU A 280 14.23 2.65 -2.43
CA LEU A 280 13.93 2.99 -1.04
C LEU A 280 13.67 4.49 -0.83
N SER A 281 14.38 5.35 -1.55
CA SER A 281 14.23 6.81 -1.47
C SER A 281 13.03 7.36 -2.26
N SER A 282 12.42 6.53 -3.10
CA SER A 282 11.38 6.96 -4.05
C SER A 282 10.07 7.38 -3.36
N VAL A 283 9.29 8.24 -4.02
CA VAL A 283 7.93 8.58 -3.56
C VAL A 283 6.99 7.37 -3.66
N GLN A 284 7.24 6.49 -4.62
CA GLN A 284 6.47 5.27 -4.87
C GLN A 284 6.58 4.28 -3.71
N ALA A 285 7.80 4.04 -3.23
CA ALA A 285 8.03 3.15 -2.10
C ALA A 285 7.39 3.70 -0.83
N ARG A 286 7.50 5.01 -0.58
CA ARG A 286 6.79 5.68 0.54
C ARG A 286 5.28 5.50 0.46
N GLY A 287 4.69 5.63 -0.73
CA GLY A 287 3.27 5.40 -0.95
C GLY A 287 2.86 3.94 -0.69
N LEU A 288 3.55 2.97 -1.31
CA LEU A 288 3.24 1.55 -1.12
C LEU A 288 3.41 1.11 0.35
N MET A 289 4.46 1.59 1.03
CA MET A 289 4.66 1.36 2.46
C MET A 289 3.55 2.01 3.31
N ASN A 290 3.08 3.21 2.96
CA ASN A 290 1.94 3.84 3.64
C ASN A 290 0.71 2.91 3.60
N ILE A 291 0.33 2.42 2.42
CA ILE A 291 -0.82 1.52 2.25
C ILE A 291 -0.62 0.19 2.96
N PHE A 292 0.59 -0.35 2.95
CA PHE A 292 0.94 -1.58 3.67
C PHE A 292 0.69 -1.45 5.18
N PHE A 293 1.08 -0.33 5.79
CA PHE A 293 0.81 -0.07 7.21
C PHE A 293 -0.64 0.32 7.47
N ALA A 294 -1.23 1.14 6.61
CA ALA A 294 -2.61 1.60 6.71
C ALA A 294 -3.59 0.42 6.72
N THR A 295 -3.43 -0.53 5.78
CA THR A 295 -4.28 -1.73 5.67
C THR A 295 -4.22 -2.61 6.91
N ARG A 296 -3.06 -2.74 7.57
CA ARG A 296 -2.96 -3.49 8.83
C ARG A 296 -3.59 -2.75 10.00
N THR A 297 -3.46 -1.43 9.97
CA THR A 297 -3.90 -0.53 11.04
C THR A 297 -5.41 -0.32 11.02
N SER A 298 -6.07 -0.42 9.87
CA SER A 298 -7.53 -0.28 9.75
C SER A 298 -8.30 -1.27 10.63
N SER A 299 -7.75 -2.48 10.83
CA SER A 299 -8.32 -3.49 11.73
C SER A 299 -8.08 -3.23 13.23
N LYS A 300 -7.34 -2.18 13.58
CA LYS A 300 -7.04 -1.78 14.97
C LYS A 300 -7.83 -0.53 15.31
N VAL A 301 -9.09 -0.71 15.67
CA VAL A 301 -10.01 0.38 16.01
C VAL A 301 -9.83 0.73 17.50
N PRO A 302 -9.38 1.96 17.83
CA PRO A 302 -9.20 2.41 19.21
C PRO A 302 -10.51 2.36 20.00
N GLY A 303 -10.44 1.94 21.26
CA GLY A 303 -11.61 1.83 22.13
C GLY A 303 -12.61 0.74 21.72
N ILE A 304 -12.20 -0.21 20.88
CA ILE A 304 -12.99 -1.38 20.44
C ILE A 304 -12.11 -2.63 20.41
N THR A 305 -11.14 -2.68 19.50
CA THR A 305 -10.33 -3.89 19.25
C THR A 305 -9.21 -4.10 20.28
N ASP A 306 -8.93 -3.07 21.06
CA ASP A 306 -7.97 -3.01 22.17
C ASP A 306 -8.57 -3.41 23.53
N GLN A 307 -9.90 -3.58 23.64
CA GLN A 307 -10.58 -3.91 24.89
C GLN A 307 -10.63 -5.42 25.23
N GLY A 308 -10.04 -6.29 24.41
CA GLY A 308 -10.06 -7.74 24.65
C GLY A 308 -11.47 -8.36 24.59
N LEU A 309 -12.39 -7.71 23.86
CA LEU A 309 -13.77 -8.18 23.70
C LEU A 309 -13.80 -9.58 23.07
N LYS A 310 -14.63 -10.48 23.62
CA LYS A 310 -14.84 -11.82 23.07
C LYS A 310 -15.44 -11.71 21.66
N VAL A 311 -14.90 -12.49 20.74
CA VAL A 311 -15.38 -12.57 19.35
C VAL A 311 -16.29 -13.80 19.24
N PRO A 312 -17.58 -13.64 18.91
CA PRO A 312 -18.47 -14.78 18.73
C PRO A 312 -18.01 -15.64 17.54
N GLN A 313 -18.24 -16.95 17.63
CA GLN A 313 -18.02 -17.84 16.49
C GLN A 313 -19.20 -17.70 15.53
N LEU A 314 -18.96 -17.14 14.34
CA LEU A 314 -19.96 -17.00 13.29
C LEU A 314 -19.82 -18.18 12.33
N LYS A 315 -20.69 -19.20 12.46
CA LYS A 315 -20.64 -20.44 11.66
C LYS A 315 -21.79 -20.54 10.67
N THR A 316 -22.97 -20.05 11.05
CA THR A 316 -24.20 -20.16 10.27
C THR A 316 -24.72 -18.78 9.97
N VAL A 317 -24.72 -18.42 8.69
CA VAL A 317 -25.00 -17.07 8.23
C VAL A 317 -26.13 -17.09 7.20
N ALA A 318 -27.07 -16.16 7.30
CA ALA A 318 -28.04 -15.93 6.25
C ALA A 318 -27.68 -14.70 5.40
N CYS A 319 -27.86 -14.78 4.09
CA CYS A 319 -27.85 -13.65 3.16
C CYS A 319 -29.27 -13.44 2.65
N LEU A 320 -29.83 -12.23 2.79
CA LEU A 320 -31.16 -11.92 2.25
C LEU A 320 -31.02 -11.24 0.90
N GLY A 321 -31.57 -11.87 -0.15
CA GLY A 321 -31.47 -11.42 -1.53
C GLY A 321 -30.33 -12.09 -2.29
N GLY A 322 -30.66 -12.75 -3.41
CA GLY A 322 -29.76 -13.49 -4.29
C GLY A 322 -29.34 -12.71 -5.55
N GLY A 323 -29.40 -11.38 -5.48
CA GLY A 323 -28.87 -10.48 -6.50
C GLY A 323 -27.34 -10.55 -6.60
N THR A 324 -26.76 -9.62 -7.36
CA THR A 324 -25.30 -9.53 -7.57
C THR A 324 -24.52 -9.44 -6.26
N MET A 325 -24.97 -8.60 -5.33
CA MET A 325 -24.27 -8.39 -4.06
C MET A 325 -24.41 -9.60 -3.12
N GLY A 326 -25.64 -10.03 -2.85
CA GLY A 326 -25.90 -11.13 -1.92
C GLY A 326 -25.33 -12.47 -2.37
N SER A 327 -25.35 -12.78 -3.67
CA SER A 327 -24.73 -14.01 -4.20
C SER A 327 -23.19 -13.99 -4.05
N GLY A 328 -22.54 -12.84 -4.28
CA GLY A 328 -21.10 -12.71 -4.06
C GLY A 328 -20.70 -12.73 -2.58
N ILE A 329 -21.53 -12.19 -1.68
CA ILE A 329 -21.35 -12.28 -0.22
C ILE A 329 -21.49 -13.74 0.23
N ALA A 330 -22.52 -14.44 -0.26
CA ALA A 330 -22.72 -15.87 0.02
C ALA A 330 -21.52 -16.71 -0.45
N ALA A 331 -21.03 -16.50 -1.67
CA ALA A 331 -19.84 -17.18 -2.18
C ALA A 331 -18.59 -16.91 -1.33
N TRP A 332 -18.42 -15.67 -0.84
CA TRP A 332 -17.31 -15.30 0.05
C TRP A 332 -17.38 -16.00 1.41
N LEU A 333 -18.57 -16.08 2.01
CA LEU A 333 -18.80 -16.78 3.28
C LEU A 333 -18.53 -18.28 3.14
N LEU A 334 -19.02 -18.91 2.07
CA LEU A 334 -18.77 -20.33 1.77
C LEU A 334 -17.28 -20.63 1.61
N MET A 335 -16.55 -19.77 0.91
CA MET A 335 -15.08 -19.92 0.70
C MET A 335 -14.30 -19.85 2.01
N ASN A 336 -14.88 -19.29 3.07
CA ASN A 336 -14.29 -19.22 4.40
C ASN A 336 -14.92 -20.21 5.40
N GLY A 337 -15.66 -21.21 4.90
CA GLY A 337 -16.14 -22.35 5.69
C GLY A 337 -17.45 -22.11 6.47
N CYS A 338 -18.20 -21.05 6.16
CA CYS A 338 -19.52 -20.84 6.76
C CYS A 338 -20.58 -21.75 6.14
N ARG A 339 -21.59 -22.12 6.93
CA ARG A 339 -22.88 -22.61 6.44
C ARG A 339 -23.71 -21.40 6.05
N VAL A 340 -24.15 -21.34 4.79
CA VAL A 340 -24.80 -20.15 4.22
C VAL A 340 -26.21 -20.46 3.77
N TRP A 341 -27.15 -19.67 4.27
CA TRP A 341 -28.56 -19.73 3.88
C TRP A 341 -28.87 -18.50 3.04
N LEU A 342 -29.31 -18.69 1.80
CA LEU A 342 -29.69 -17.57 0.97
C LEU A 342 -31.21 -17.50 0.89
N LYS A 343 -31.77 -16.42 1.44
CA LYS A 343 -33.21 -16.18 1.41
C LYS A 343 -33.60 -15.46 0.12
N GLU A 344 -34.57 -16.03 -0.59
CA GLU A 344 -35.24 -15.40 -1.74
C GLU A 344 -36.74 -15.29 -1.53
N ILE A 345 -37.43 -14.61 -2.45
CA ILE A 345 -38.89 -14.44 -2.40
C ILE A 345 -39.66 -15.70 -2.83
N ASN A 346 -39.05 -16.56 -3.66
CA ASN A 346 -39.61 -17.82 -4.13
C ASN A 346 -38.51 -18.75 -4.66
N GLU A 347 -38.85 -20.01 -4.92
CA GLU A 347 -37.90 -21.03 -5.38
C GLU A 347 -37.25 -20.69 -6.73
N LYS A 348 -38.01 -20.11 -7.66
CA LYS A 348 -37.48 -19.71 -8.98
C LYS A 348 -36.39 -18.65 -8.86
N ALA A 349 -36.59 -17.64 -8.03
CA ALA A 349 -35.57 -16.63 -7.72
C ALA A 349 -34.38 -17.27 -6.98
N GLY A 350 -34.66 -18.22 -6.08
CA GLY A 350 -33.66 -19.02 -5.38
C GLY A 350 -32.72 -19.81 -6.29
N GLU A 351 -33.26 -20.45 -7.34
CA GLU A 351 -32.42 -21.20 -8.29
C GLU A 351 -31.55 -20.27 -9.12
N VAL A 352 -32.08 -19.12 -9.56
CA VAL A 352 -31.27 -18.09 -10.22
C VAL A 352 -30.14 -17.60 -9.30
N ALA A 353 -30.42 -17.42 -8.01
CA ALA A 353 -29.41 -17.04 -7.02
C ALA A 353 -28.34 -18.12 -6.84
N ARG A 354 -28.71 -19.40 -6.79
CA ARG A 354 -27.77 -20.54 -6.73
C ARG A 354 -26.80 -20.50 -7.90
N GLN A 355 -27.30 -20.30 -9.12
CA GLN A 355 -26.44 -20.21 -10.31
C GLN A 355 -25.47 -19.01 -10.26
N ARG A 356 -25.91 -17.88 -9.70
CA ARG A 356 -25.03 -16.72 -9.46
C ARG A 356 -23.96 -17.00 -8.40
N VAL A 357 -24.27 -17.72 -7.33
CA VAL A 357 -23.27 -18.14 -6.34
C VAL A 357 -22.21 -19.03 -7.01
N LEU A 358 -22.62 -19.99 -7.83
CA LEU A 358 -21.70 -20.85 -8.58
C LEU A 358 -20.83 -20.05 -9.56
N SER A 359 -21.39 -19.08 -10.27
CA SER A 359 -20.66 -18.30 -11.27
C SER A 359 -19.53 -17.45 -10.67
N ASN A 360 -19.63 -17.08 -9.38
CA ASN A 360 -18.54 -16.40 -8.65
C ASN A 360 -17.27 -17.27 -8.54
N PHE A 361 -17.39 -18.62 -8.58
CA PHE A 361 -16.25 -19.53 -8.54
C PHE A 361 -15.65 -19.83 -9.93
N ALA A 362 -16.36 -19.53 -11.02
CA ALA A 362 -16.02 -19.94 -12.37
C ALA A 362 -14.60 -19.54 -12.81
N SER A 363 -14.18 -18.30 -12.51
CA SER A 363 -12.84 -17.84 -12.87
C SER A 363 -11.72 -18.60 -12.15
N ARG A 364 -11.95 -19.02 -10.89
CA ARG A 364 -10.95 -19.76 -10.10
C ARG A 364 -10.87 -21.22 -10.53
N LEU A 365 -12.00 -21.83 -10.88
CA LEU A 365 -12.08 -23.15 -11.50
C LEU A 365 -11.33 -23.17 -12.82
N LYS A 366 -11.64 -22.24 -13.73
CA LYS A 366 -11.00 -22.13 -15.04
C LYS A 366 -9.48 -21.94 -14.94
N SER A 367 -9.01 -21.21 -13.91
CA SER A 367 -7.57 -20.99 -13.69
C SER A 367 -6.87 -22.10 -12.90
N GLY A 368 -7.57 -23.18 -12.50
CA GLY A 368 -7.01 -24.25 -11.66
C GLY A 368 -6.64 -23.84 -10.23
N ARG A 369 -7.10 -22.66 -9.77
CA ARG A 369 -6.87 -22.17 -8.40
C ARG A 369 -7.86 -22.77 -7.39
N MET A 370 -8.83 -23.53 -7.90
CA MET A 370 -9.86 -24.22 -7.16
C MET A 370 -10.28 -25.45 -7.95
N SER A 371 -10.52 -26.58 -7.30
CA SER A 371 -11.04 -27.81 -7.93
C SER A 371 -12.56 -27.88 -7.85
N GLN A 372 -13.18 -28.68 -8.72
CA GLN A 372 -14.63 -28.93 -8.67
C GLN A 372 -15.04 -29.53 -7.33
N GLN A 373 -14.27 -30.48 -6.81
CA GLN A 373 -14.50 -31.09 -5.49
C GLN A 373 -14.53 -30.05 -4.35
N GLN A 374 -13.69 -29.02 -4.42
CA GLN A 374 -13.72 -27.91 -3.44
C GLN A 374 -15.01 -27.09 -3.55
N VAL A 375 -15.51 -26.87 -4.76
CA VAL A 375 -16.79 -26.17 -4.99
C VAL A 375 -17.95 -27.00 -4.49
N ASP A 376 -18.00 -28.29 -4.80
CA ASP A 376 -19.07 -29.19 -4.35
C ASP A 376 -19.12 -29.25 -2.81
N ALA A 377 -17.96 -29.36 -2.15
CA ALA A 377 -17.87 -29.32 -0.69
C ALA A 377 -18.37 -28.00 -0.08
N MET A 378 -18.12 -26.86 -0.74
CA MET A 378 -18.70 -25.58 -0.33
C MET A 378 -20.22 -25.56 -0.53
N MET A 379 -20.71 -26.07 -1.66
CA MET A 379 -22.14 -26.07 -1.95
C MET A 379 -22.95 -27.01 -1.05
N ASN A 380 -22.34 -28.03 -0.46
CA ASN A 380 -22.97 -28.84 0.61
C ASN A 380 -23.28 -27.99 1.86
N ASN A 381 -22.59 -26.88 2.07
CA ASN A 381 -22.84 -25.92 3.14
C ASN A 381 -23.78 -24.78 2.71
N PHE A 382 -24.34 -24.83 1.49
CA PHE A 382 -25.22 -23.81 0.93
C PHE A 382 -26.65 -24.32 0.80
N LYS A 383 -27.62 -23.55 1.29
CA LYS A 383 -29.04 -23.81 1.01
C LYS A 383 -29.83 -22.56 0.67
N ILE A 384 -30.85 -22.74 -0.16
CA ILE A 384 -31.86 -21.73 -0.48
C ILE A 384 -33.02 -21.87 0.51
N VAL A 385 -33.55 -20.75 0.97
CA VAL A 385 -34.78 -20.69 1.78
C VAL A 385 -35.71 -19.59 1.25
N THR A 386 -37.01 -19.74 1.44
CA THR A 386 -38.02 -18.76 0.99
C THR A 386 -38.73 -18.06 2.15
N ASN A 387 -38.70 -18.66 3.34
CA ASN A 387 -39.26 -18.14 4.58
C ASN A 387 -38.15 -17.98 5.65
N TYR A 388 -38.55 -17.62 6.88
CA TYR A 388 -37.65 -17.40 8.01
C TYR A 388 -37.57 -18.61 8.96
N ASP A 389 -37.98 -19.81 8.51
CA ASP A 389 -38.02 -20.98 9.38
C ASP A 389 -36.61 -21.35 9.86
N ASN A 390 -36.49 -21.63 11.15
CA ASN A 390 -35.24 -21.98 11.82
C ASN A 390 -34.19 -20.85 11.82
N PHE A 391 -34.57 -19.58 11.71
CA PHE A 391 -33.64 -18.45 11.80
C PHE A 391 -33.10 -18.24 13.23
N ASP A 392 -33.67 -18.91 14.22
CA ASP A 392 -33.26 -18.89 15.62
C ASP A 392 -31.88 -19.55 15.84
N GLN A 393 -31.36 -20.34 14.89
CA GLN A 393 -30.01 -20.92 14.97
C GLN A 393 -28.93 -20.13 14.21
N LEU A 394 -29.27 -18.97 13.63
CA LEU A 394 -28.31 -18.15 12.88
C LEU A 394 -27.43 -17.32 13.83
N ASP A 395 -26.16 -17.17 13.44
CA ASP A 395 -25.20 -16.32 14.16
C ASP A 395 -25.15 -14.90 13.57
N LEU A 396 -25.41 -14.78 12.27
CA LEU A 396 -25.37 -13.52 11.51
C LEU A 396 -26.40 -13.56 10.37
N VAL A 397 -27.08 -12.43 10.15
CA VAL A 397 -27.89 -12.18 8.95
C VAL A 397 -27.31 -10.95 8.23
N ILE A 398 -27.08 -11.06 6.91
CA ILE A 398 -26.66 -9.96 6.05
C ILE A 398 -27.76 -9.67 5.04
N GLU A 399 -28.40 -8.53 5.18
CA GLU A 399 -29.43 -8.03 4.27
C GLU A 399 -28.79 -7.36 3.05
N ALA A 400 -29.09 -7.83 1.84
CA ALA A 400 -28.55 -7.35 0.57
C ALA A 400 -29.63 -7.20 -0.53
N ILE A 401 -30.77 -6.65 -0.15
CA ILE A 401 -31.91 -6.33 -1.01
C ILE A 401 -31.85 -4.87 -1.50
N PHE A 402 -32.82 -4.48 -2.31
CA PHE A 402 -32.97 -3.13 -2.85
C PHE A 402 -33.05 -2.02 -1.78
N GLU A 403 -32.65 -0.81 -2.17
CA GLU A 403 -32.67 0.39 -1.32
C GLU A 403 -34.10 0.93 -1.16
N ASP A 404 -34.87 0.33 -0.24
CA ASP A 404 -36.20 0.79 0.15
C ASP A 404 -36.31 0.81 1.67
N ILE A 405 -36.47 2.02 2.23
CA ILE A 405 -36.48 2.23 3.69
C ILE A 405 -37.66 1.49 4.35
N PRO A 406 -38.93 1.62 3.89
CA PRO A 406 -40.06 0.89 4.49
C PRO A 406 -39.86 -0.62 4.50
N LEU A 407 -39.34 -1.20 3.42
CA LEU A 407 -39.09 -2.63 3.33
C LEU A 407 -37.98 -3.07 4.29
N LYS A 408 -36.85 -2.35 4.32
CA LYS A 408 -35.74 -2.70 5.23
C LYS A 408 -36.18 -2.62 6.70
N LYS A 409 -36.92 -1.58 7.10
CA LYS A 409 -37.49 -1.48 8.45
C LYS A 409 -38.36 -2.69 8.82
N ARG A 410 -39.24 -3.10 7.89
CA ARG A 410 -40.10 -4.27 8.06
C ARG A 410 -39.28 -5.54 8.25
N ILE A 411 -38.30 -5.78 7.37
CA ILE A 411 -37.43 -6.96 7.42
C ILE A 411 -36.64 -7.02 8.73
N PHE A 412 -36.04 -5.92 9.17
CA PHE A 412 -35.29 -5.92 10.43
C PHE A 412 -36.21 -6.14 11.65
N SER A 413 -37.45 -5.65 11.60
CA SER A 413 -38.47 -5.92 12.63
C SER A 413 -38.94 -7.39 12.64
N GLU A 414 -38.95 -8.06 11.49
CA GLU A 414 -39.22 -9.49 11.38
C GLU A 414 -38.02 -10.32 11.88
N LEU A 415 -36.81 -9.97 11.43
CA LEU A 415 -35.55 -10.61 11.84
C LEU A 415 -35.35 -10.58 13.34
N GLU A 416 -35.69 -9.47 14.00
CA GLU A 416 -35.66 -9.38 15.47
C GLU A 416 -36.45 -10.51 16.15
N LYS A 417 -37.63 -10.86 15.60
CA LYS A 417 -38.55 -11.84 16.20
C LYS A 417 -38.13 -13.28 15.93
N VAL A 418 -37.57 -13.55 14.74
CA VAL A 418 -37.27 -14.90 14.27
C VAL A 418 -35.83 -15.34 14.55
N THR A 419 -34.94 -14.43 14.99
CA THR A 419 -33.55 -14.75 15.34
C THR A 419 -33.35 -14.77 16.85
N ASN A 420 -32.41 -15.60 17.32
CA ASN A 420 -32.00 -15.57 18.73
C ASN A 420 -31.36 -14.22 19.08
N LYS A 421 -31.35 -13.83 20.37
CA LYS A 421 -30.83 -12.53 20.84
C LYS A 421 -29.34 -12.28 20.57
N ASN A 422 -28.55 -13.32 20.32
CA ASN A 422 -27.11 -13.22 20.04
C ASN A 422 -26.81 -13.08 18.54
N CYS A 423 -27.81 -13.27 17.68
CA CYS A 423 -27.68 -13.13 16.23
C CYS A 423 -27.43 -11.67 15.86
N ILE A 424 -26.37 -11.42 15.10
CA ILE A 424 -26.04 -10.08 14.59
C ILE A 424 -26.85 -9.82 13.31
N LEU A 425 -27.40 -8.61 13.17
CA LEU A 425 -28.19 -8.22 12.02
C LEU A 425 -27.45 -7.13 11.25
N ALA A 426 -26.99 -7.43 10.04
CA ALA A 426 -26.21 -6.52 9.21
C ALA A 426 -26.98 -6.08 7.96
N SER A 427 -26.87 -4.82 7.55
CA SER A 427 -27.34 -4.34 6.25
C SER A 427 -26.17 -4.00 5.32
N ASN A 428 -26.23 -4.45 4.07
CA ASN A 428 -25.32 -4.06 2.99
C ASN A 428 -25.80 -2.78 2.25
N THR A 429 -26.66 -1.97 2.86
CA THR A 429 -27.04 -0.67 2.28
C THR A 429 -25.80 0.19 1.99
N SER A 430 -25.93 1.08 1.02
CA SER A 430 -24.88 1.96 0.51
C SER A 430 -25.11 3.45 0.84
N THR A 431 -26.34 3.79 1.25
CA THR A 431 -26.76 5.19 1.48
C THR A 431 -27.76 5.36 2.62
N ILE A 432 -28.45 4.30 3.08
CA ILE A 432 -29.46 4.41 4.13
C ILE A 432 -28.79 4.42 5.51
N ASP A 433 -29.21 5.37 6.34
CA ASP A 433 -28.83 5.49 7.74
C ASP A 433 -29.21 4.21 8.53
N ILE A 434 -28.22 3.62 9.22
CA ILE A 434 -28.41 2.39 10.00
C ILE A 434 -29.39 2.59 11.17
N ASP A 435 -29.42 3.77 11.78
CA ASP A 435 -30.36 4.12 12.85
C ASP A 435 -31.80 4.22 12.31
N VAL A 436 -31.97 4.63 11.05
CA VAL A 436 -33.28 4.59 10.37
C VAL A 436 -33.73 3.14 10.21
N ILE A 437 -32.86 2.22 9.78
CA ILE A 437 -33.20 0.79 9.67
C ILE A 437 -33.57 0.22 11.05
N ALA A 438 -32.81 0.56 12.08
CA ALA A 438 -32.99 0.07 13.44
C ALA A 438 -34.20 0.65 14.19
N SER A 439 -34.77 1.78 13.72
CA SER A 439 -35.79 2.57 14.44
C SER A 439 -37.08 1.84 14.81
N GLN A 440 -37.40 0.71 14.18
CA GLN A 440 -38.60 -0.10 14.47
C GLN A 440 -38.29 -1.40 15.22
N THR A 441 -37.05 -1.55 15.70
CA THR A 441 -36.59 -2.73 16.45
C THR A 441 -36.33 -2.39 17.92
N LYS A 442 -36.37 -3.40 18.80
CA LYS A 442 -35.97 -3.27 20.21
C LYS A 442 -34.55 -3.78 20.47
N CYS A 443 -33.81 -4.16 19.43
CA CYS A 443 -32.43 -4.65 19.50
C CYS A 443 -31.44 -3.85 18.61
N PRO A 444 -31.42 -2.51 18.67
CA PRO A 444 -30.50 -1.71 17.85
C PRO A 444 -29.02 -1.96 18.20
N ASP A 445 -28.74 -2.53 19.37
CA ASP A 445 -27.40 -2.88 19.86
C ASP A 445 -26.70 -3.98 19.06
N ARG A 446 -27.47 -4.79 18.31
CA ARG A 446 -26.97 -5.85 17.44
C ARG A 446 -27.20 -5.60 15.94
N ILE A 447 -27.63 -4.40 15.58
CA ILE A 447 -27.80 -3.96 14.19
C ILE A 447 -26.57 -3.16 13.75
N ILE A 448 -26.05 -3.43 12.55
CA ILE A 448 -24.86 -2.76 12.01
C ILE A 448 -24.91 -2.67 10.48
N GLY A 449 -24.24 -1.68 9.89
CA GLY A 449 -23.95 -1.68 8.45
C GLY A 449 -22.70 -2.50 8.13
N LEU A 450 -22.77 -3.31 7.07
CA LEU A 450 -21.66 -4.09 6.55
C LEU A 450 -21.64 -3.94 5.03
N HIS A 451 -21.11 -2.82 4.56
CA HIS A 451 -21.18 -2.39 3.18
C HIS A 451 -20.02 -2.97 2.35
N PHE A 452 -20.36 -3.90 1.45
CA PHE A 452 -19.47 -4.49 0.47
C PHE A 452 -19.49 -3.69 -0.84
N PHE A 453 -18.36 -3.70 -1.55
CA PHE A 453 -18.23 -3.06 -2.85
C PHE A 453 -18.42 -4.06 -3.99
N ALA A 454 -19.10 -3.65 -5.06
CA ALA A 454 -19.32 -4.52 -6.22
C ALA A 454 -18.04 -4.69 -7.08
N PRO A 455 -17.74 -5.90 -7.57
CA PRO A 455 -18.34 -7.19 -7.22
C PRO A 455 -17.91 -7.68 -5.84
N SER A 456 -18.86 -8.03 -4.97
CA SER A 456 -18.63 -8.30 -3.54
C SER A 456 -17.69 -9.49 -3.26
N PHE A 457 -17.64 -10.48 -4.15
CA PHE A 457 -16.71 -11.62 -4.01
C PHE A 457 -15.24 -11.21 -4.27
N ILE A 458 -15.01 -10.22 -5.13
CA ILE A 458 -13.68 -9.82 -5.62
C ILE A 458 -13.11 -8.65 -4.81
N GLN A 459 -13.91 -7.62 -4.55
CA GLN A 459 -13.44 -6.41 -3.88
C GLN A 459 -12.99 -6.70 -2.44
N LEU A 460 -11.89 -6.08 -2.02
CA LEU A 460 -11.28 -6.38 -0.72
C LEU A 460 -11.84 -5.52 0.42
N LEU A 461 -12.33 -4.32 0.12
CA LEU A 461 -12.83 -3.39 1.13
C LEU A 461 -14.22 -3.79 1.65
N VAL A 462 -14.43 -3.65 2.95
CA VAL A 462 -15.75 -3.66 3.59
C VAL A 462 -15.82 -2.51 4.59
N GLU A 463 -16.77 -1.61 4.40
CA GLU A 463 -17.09 -0.56 5.38
C GLU A 463 -17.99 -1.14 6.47
N ILE A 464 -17.63 -0.90 7.74
CA ILE A 464 -18.38 -1.33 8.92
C ILE A 464 -18.98 -0.08 9.55
N ILE A 465 -20.30 0.00 9.58
CA ILE A 465 -21.04 1.22 9.93
C ILE A 465 -21.85 1.00 11.20
N PRO A 466 -21.30 1.27 12.39
CA PRO A 466 -22.09 1.26 13.62
C PRO A 466 -23.15 2.36 13.60
N GLY A 467 -24.39 1.99 13.94
CA GLY A 467 -25.40 2.96 14.39
C GLY A 467 -25.08 3.45 15.80
N LYS A 468 -25.86 4.42 16.30
CA LYS A 468 -25.62 5.06 17.61
C LYS A 468 -25.66 4.08 18.78
N GLN A 469 -26.49 3.04 18.68
CA GLN A 469 -26.67 2.05 19.75
C GLN A 469 -25.90 0.76 19.51
N THR A 470 -25.28 0.57 18.33
CA THR A 470 -24.55 -0.65 18.00
C THR A 470 -23.46 -0.92 19.03
N SER A 471 -23.47 -2.12 19.62
CA SER A 471 -22.52 -2.48 20.67
C SER A 471 -21.10 -2.64 20.12
N LYS A 472 -20.10 -2.27 20.93
CA LYS A 472 -18.67 -2.46 20.60
C LYS A 472 -18.33 -3.92 20.32
N SER A 473 -19.02 -4.86 20.98
CA SER A 473 -18.86 -6.30 20.75
C SER A 473 -19.22 -6.68 19.31
N VAL A 474 -20.30 -6.11 18.77
CA VAL A 474 -20.74 -6.36 17.39
C VAL A 474 -19.78 -5.73 16.39
N VAL A 475 -19.31 -4.50 16.64
CA VAL A 475 -18.28 -3.87 15.80
C VAL A 475 -16.99 -4.71 15.77
N ASN A 476 -16.51 -5.15 16.94
CA ASN A 476 -15.33 -6.02 17.01
C ASN A 476 -15.56 -7.35 16.28
N ALA A 477 -16.73 -7.98 16.44
CA ALA A 477 -17.08 -9.21 15.74
C ALA A 477 -16.99 -9.05 14.22
N MET A 478 -17.53 -7.96 13.67
CA MET A 478 -17.48 -7.70 12.23
C MET A 478 -16.06 -7.37 11.75
N VAL A 479 -15.28 -6.58 12.50
CA VAL A 479 -13.87 -6.30 12.16
C VAL A 479 -13.06 -7.59 12.08
N GLN A 480 -13.23 -8.49 13.05
CA GLN A 480 -12.51 -9.76 13.08
C GLN A 480 -13.00 -10.73 11.99
N LEU A 481 -14.31 -10.81 11.74
CA LEU A 481 -14.88 -11.62 10.66
C LEU A 481 -14.27 -11.22 9.32
N VAL A 482 -14.38 -9.94 8.94
CA VAL A 482 -13.90 -9.41 7.66
C VAL A 482 -12.38 -9.65 7.51
N LYS A 483 -11.61 -9.34 8.55
CA LYS A 483 -10.15 -9.55 8.57
C LYS A 483 -9.76 -11.02 8.42
N ASN A 484 -10.35 -11.90 9.22
CA ASN A 484 -10.02 -13.33 9.23
C ASN A 484 -10.42 -13.99 7.90
N PHE A 485 -11.47 -13.48 7.26
CA PHE A 485 -11.94 -13.93 5.95
C PHE A 485 -11.26 -13.17 4.79
N ARG A 486 -10.09 -12.58 5.08
CA ARG A 486 -9.13 -12.00 4.13
C ARG A 486 -9.66 -10.82 3.30
N LYS A 487 -10.62 -10.08 3.85
CA LYS A 487 -11.01 -8.74 3.40
C LYS A 487 -10.45 -7.69 4.36
N THR A 488 -10.48 -6.42 3.96
CA THR A 488 -9.97 -5.29 4.73
C THR A 488 -11.14 -4.54 5.37
N PRO A 489 -11.31 -4.63 6.70
CA PRO A 489 -12.33 -3.85 7.39
C PRO A 489 -11.87 -2.39 7.55
N VAL A 490 -12.81 -1.46 7.38
CA VAL A 490 -12.67 -0.06 7.80
C VAL A 490 -13.95 0.33 8.55
N VAL A 491 -13.82 0.74 9.80
CA VAL A 491 -14.96 1.26 10.57
C VAL A 491 -15.18 2.72 10.21
N VAL A 492 -16.40 3.06 9.82
CA VAL A 492 -16.78 4.41 9.37
C VAL A 492 -18.06 4.88 10.06
N GLY A 493 -18.21 6.18 10.25
CA GLY A 493 -19.39 6.76 10.87
C GLY A 493 -20.65 6.63 10.00
N ASN A 494 -21.80 6.52 10.65
CA ASN A 494 -23.10 6.45 10.01
C ASN A 494 -23.54 7.83 9.50
N CYS A 495 -23.52 8.02 8.18
CA CYS A 495 -23.97 9.23 7.50
C CYS A 495 -24.37 8.92 6.04
N PRO A 496 -25.12 9.80 5.35
CA PRO A 496 -25.43 9.62 3.93
C PRO A 496 -24.17 9.44 3.07
N GLY A 497 -24.07 8.28 2.40
CA GLY A 497 -22.92 7.89 1.58
C GLY A 497 -21.69 7.38 2.34
N PHE A 498 -21.80 7.22 3.68
CA PHE A 498 -20.72 6.75 4.56
C PHE A 498 -19.41 7.49 4.33
N LEU A 499 -18.32 6.77 4.01
CA LEU A 499 -17.04 7.39 3.72
C LEU A 499 -16.75 7.40 2.22
N VAL A 500 -16.70 6.23 1.56
CA VAL A 500 -16.26 6.16 0.15
C VAL A 500 -17.19 6.93 -0.79
N ASN A 501 -18.50 6.66 -0.76
CA ASN A 501 -19.45 7.30 -1.67
C ASN A 501 -19.54 8.80 -1.40
N ARG A 502 -19.48 9.20 -0.12
CA ARG A 502 -19.47 10.60 0.32
C ARG A 502 -18.26 11.37 -0.20
N ILE A 503 -17.03 10.88 -0.04
CA ILE A 503 -15.86 11.67 -0.45
C ILE A 503 -15.66 11.63 -1.97
N PHE A 504 -15.77 10.44 -2.59
CA PHE A 504 -15.48 10.28 -4.02
C PHE A 504 -16.64 10.67 -4.93
N GLY A 505 -17.86 10.80 -4.39
CA GLY A 505 -19.01 11.31 -5.13
C GLY A 505 -18.76 12.71 -5.71
N LEU A 506 -17.88 13.51 -5.09
CA LEU A 506 -17.50 14.85 -5.57
C LEU A 506 -16.76 14.85 -6.91
N THR A 507 -16.15 13.72 -7.31
CA THR A 507 -15.49 13.62 -8.62
C THR A 507 -16.47 13.81 -9.78
N GLN A 508 -17.73 13.43 -9.62
CA GLN A 508 -18.75 13.49 -10.67
C GLN A 508 -19.23 14.92 -10.94
N PRO A 509 -19.62 15.72 -9.92
CA PRO A 509 -19.85 17.15 -10.09
C PRO A 509 -18.68 17.90 -10.74
N VAL A 510 -17.43 17.59 -10.36
CA VAL A 510 -16.26 18.25 -10.96
C VAL A 510 -16.06 17.82 -12.42
N ALA A 511 -16.23 16.53 -12.75
CA ALA A 511 -16.17 16.07 -14.13
C ALA A 511 -17.24 16.76 -15.00
N GLN A 512 -18.47 16.91 -14.49
CA GLN A 512 -19.53 17.67 -15.17
C GLN A 512 -19.15 19.15 -15.34
N PHE A 513 -18.63 19.79 -14.29
CA PHE A 513 -18.14 21.16 -14.34
C PHE A 513 -17.11 21.38 -15.46
N LEU A 514 -16.17 20.44 -15.63
CA LEU A 514 -15.15 20.47 -16.68
C LEU A 514 -15.76 20.25 -18.07
N LEU A 515 -16.66 19.27 -18.22
CA LEU A 515 -17.37 19.00 -19.48
C LEU A 515 -18.15 20.22 -19.98
N GLU A 516 -18.85 20.89 -19.06
CA GLU A 516 -19.64 22.09 -19.33
C GLU A 516 -18.77 23.29 -19.72
N ARG A 517 -17.46 23.29 -19.40
CA ARG A 517 -16.52 24.37 -19.75
C ARG A 517 -15.55 24.00 -20.86
N GLY A 518 -15.96 23.07 -21.71
CA GLY A 518 -15.23 22.78 -22.95
C GLY A 518 -14.20 21.66 -22.85
N VAL A 519 -13.93 21.10 -21.66
CA VAL A 519 -12.96 20.00 -21.54
C VAL A 519 -13.58 18.71 -22.07
N ASP A 520 -12.87 18.02 -22.97
CA ASP A 520 -13.36 16.77 -23.56
C ASP A 520 -13.38 15.61 -22.56
N ALA A 521 -14.39 14.75 -22.66
CA ALA A 521 -14.54 13.56 -21.83
C ALA A 521 -13.27 12.67 -21.85
N GLN A 522 -12.71 12.45 -23.04
CA GLN A 522 -11.48 11.67 -23.24
C GLN A 522 -10.28 12.31 -22.53
N ARG A 523 -10.21 13.63 -22.48
CA ARG A 523 -9.11 14.36 -21.84
C ARG A 523 -9.20 14.23 -20.32
N ILE A 524 -10.40 14.37 -19.74
CA ILE A 524 -10.65 14.19 -18.31
C ILE A 524 -10.24 12.78 -17.87
N ASP A 525 -10.74 11.76 -18.57
CA ASP A 525 -10.44 10.37 -18.24
C ASP A 525 -8.96 10.03 -18.46
N ARG A 526 -8.35 10.50 -19.56
CA ARG A 526 -6.93 10.29 -19.83
C ARG A 526 -6.04 10.94 -18.75
N ALA A 527 -6.35 12.17 -18.31
CA ALA A 527 -5.58 12.83 -17.27
C ALA A 527 -5.62 12.04 -15.95
N ALA A 528 -6.80 11.56 -15.54
CA ALA A 528 -6.95 10.69 -14.38
C ALA A 528 -6.20 9.35 -14.52
N GLU A 529 -6.26 8.71 -15.69
CA GLU A 529 -5.57 7.44 -15.97
C GLU A 529 -4.03 7.61 -16.02
N GLN A 530 -3.53 8.71 -16.60
CA GLN A 530 -2.10 9.04 -16.62
C GLN A 530 -1.58 9.38 -15.22
N PHE A 531 -2.39 10.05 -14.39
CA PHE A 531 -2.10 10.26 -12.98
C PHE A 531 -1.94 8.94 -12.21
N GLY A 532 -2.68 7.91 -12.60
CA GLY A 532 -2.54 6.54 -12.08
C GLY A 532 -3.85 5.83 -11.74
N MET A 533 -5.00 6.46 -11.96
CA MET A 533 -6.29 5.80 -11.72
C MET A 533 -6.47 4.61 -12.65
N ALA A 534 -7.12 3.55 -12.16
CA ALA A 534 -7.39 2.35 -12.96
C ALA A 534 -8.36 2.64 -14.13
N ILE A 535 -9.33 3.53 -13.90
CA ILE A 535 -10.38 3.91 -14.86
C ILE A 535 -10.68 5.40 -14.62
N GLY A 536 -10.83 6.19 -15.68
CA GLY A 536 -11.24 7.60 -15.58
C GLY A 536 -12.66 7.79 -15.02
N PRO A 537 -12.98 8.94 -14.42
CA PRO A 537 -14.25 9.17 -13.71
C PRO A 537 -15.51 9.01 -14.59
N LEU A 538 -15.45 9.33 -15.89
CA LEU A 538 -16.61 9.19 -16.79
C LEU A 538 -16.80 7.74 -17.22
N LYS A 539 -15.72 7.01 -17.50
CA LYS A 539 -15.78 5.54 -17.67
C LYS A 539 -16.25 4.82 -16.39
N VAL A 540 -15.90 5.29 -15.20
CA VAL A 540 -16.44 4.75 -13.93
C VAL A 540 -17.95 4.99 -13.85
N ALA A 541 -18.44 6.16 -14.26
CA ALA A 541 -19.87 6.44 -14.32
C ALA A 541 -20.59 5.51 -15.31
N ASP A 542 -20.00 5.27 -16.49
CA ASP A 542 -20.54 4.32 -17.46
C ASP A 542 -20.54 2.87 -16.95
N LEU A 543 -19.49 2.46 -16.23
CA LEU A 543 -19.39 1.12 -15.66
C LEU A 543 -20.44 0.90 -14.56
N SER A 544 -20.64 1.91 -13.70
CA SER A 544 -21.58 1.86 -12.59
C SER A 544 -23.03 2.00 -13.06
N GLY A 545 -23.25 2.78 -14.12
CA GLY A 545 -24.54 3.19 -14.63
C GLY A 545 -24.80 4.67 -14.33
N ILE A 546 -24.94 5.49 -15.38
CA ILE A 546 -25.09 6.95 -15.24
C ILE A 546 -26.37 7.31 -14.48
N ASP A 547 -27.45 6.53 -14.65
CA ASP A 547 -28.70 6.67 -13.90
C ASP A 547 -28.50 6.48 -12.39
N ILE A 548 -27.71 5.49 -11.99
CA ILE A 548 -27.40 5.23 -10.58
C ILE A 548 -26.55 6.37 -10.02
N VAL A 549 -25.50 6.77 -10.75
CA VAL A 549 -24.63 7.88 -10.35
C VAL A 549 -25.41 9.19 -10.23
N TYR A 550 -26.32 9.48 -11.16
CA TYR A 550 -27.18 10.66 -11.12
C TYR A 550 -28.11 10.64 -9.91
N HIS A 551 -28.74 9.50 -9.62
CA HIS A 551 -29.62 9.35 -8.46
C HIS A 551 -28.87 9.51 -7.13
N VAL A 552 -27.72 8.85 -6.96
CA VAL A 552 -26.87 9.00 -5.77
C VAL A 552 -26.35 10.42 -5.64
N GLY A 553 -25.99 11.07 -6.76
CA GLY A 553 -25.58 12.47 -6.78
C GLY A 553 -26.65 13.41 -6.24
N LYS A 554 -27.94 13.18 -6.55
CA LYS A 554 -29.06 13.93 -5.97
C LYS A 554 -29.15 13.74 -4.45
N LEU A 555 -29.08 12.49 -3.99
CA LEU A 555 -29.13 12.18 -2.55
C LEU A 555 -28.01 12.89 -1.79
N LEU A 556 -26.78 12.88 -2.32
CA LEU A 556 -25.65 13.57 -1.72
C LEU A 556 -25.79 15.09 -1.78
N ALA A 557 -26.37 15.63 -2.86
CA ALA A 557 -26.67 17.06 -2.96
C ALA A 557 -27.73 17.53 -1.96
N ASP A 558 -28.75 16.70 -1.71
CA ASP A 558 -29.77 16.97 -0.69
C ASP A 558 -29.19 16.88 0.72
N ALA A 559 -28.30 15.92 0.98
CA ALA A 559 -27.64 15.74 2.27
C ALA A 559 -26.57 16.81 2.57
N TYR A 560 -25.88 17.30 1.53
CA TYR A 560 -24.71 18.17 1.65
C TYR A 560 -24.76 19.39 0.71
N PRO A 561 -25.80 20.24 0.79
CA PRO A 561 -26.09 21.28 -0.20
C PRO A 561 -25.08 22.44 -0.22
N ASP A 562 -24.21 22.54 0.79
CA ASP A 562 -23.17 23.56 0.91
C ASP A 562 -21.94 23.27 0.02
N ARG A 563 -21.78 22.03 -0.45
CA ARG A 563 -20.57 21.57 -1.17
C ARG A 563 -20.83 20.63 -2.33
N TYR A 564 -21.99 19.98 -2.36
CA TYR A 564 -22.52 19.36 -3.57
C TYR A 564 -23.41 20.34 -4.32
N PRO A 565 -23.20 20.55 -5.63
CA PRO A 565 -24.09 21.41 -6.39
C PRO A 565 -25.48 20.76 -6.45
N LYS A 566 -26.51 21.58 -6.25
CA LYS A 566 -27.90 21.16 -6.44
C LYS A 566 -28.08 20.63 -7.86
N ALA A 567 -28.87 19.56 -7.98
CA ALA A 567 -29.28 19.10 -9.29
C ALA A 567 -30.01 20.23 -10.02
N ARG A 568 -29.56 20.51 -11.25
CA ARG A 568 -30.13 21.54 -12.12
C ARG A 568 -30.54 20.90 -13.45
N PRO A 569 -31.61 21.40 -14.09
CA PRO A 569 -31.99 20.94 -15.41
C PRO A 569 -30.87 21.13 -16.43
N GLY A 570 -30.76 20.20 -17.37
CA GLY A 570 -29.90 20.34 -18.55
C GLY A 570 -28.42 20.07 -18.31
N THR A 571 -28.05 19.45 -17.17
CA THR A 571 -26.68 18.95 -16.94
C THR A 571 -26.33 17.79 -17.88
N ALA A 572 -25.04 17.57 -18.10
CA ALA A 572 -24.58 16.46 -18.93
C ALA A 572 -25.13 15.11 -18.45
N ALA A 573 -25.09 14.82 -17.14
CA ALA A 573 -25.60 13.54 -16.62
C ALA A 573 -27.11 13.36 -16.83
N GLU A 574 -27.91 14.41 -16.60
CA GLU A 574 -29.37 14.34 -16.80
C GLU A 574 -29.74 14.13 -18.27
N LEU A 575 -29.09 14.85 -19.18
CA LEU A 575 -29.32 14.70 -20.62
C LEU A 575 -28.96 13.29 -21.10
N MET A 576 -27.89 12.70 -20.56
CA MET A 576 -27.48 11.33 -20.87
C MET A 576 -28.50 10.30 -20.38
N VAL A 577 -29.03 10.47 -19.15
CA VAL A 577 -30.12 9.62 -18.63
C VAL A 577 -31.37 9.74 -19.49
N SER A 578 -31.75 10.97 -19.87
CA SER A 578 -32.91 11.26 -20.71
C SER A 578 -32.77 10.63 -22.11
N ALA A 579 -31.55 10.62 -22.67
CA ALA A 579 -31.23 9.97 -23.94
C ALA A 579 -31.07 8.43 -23.83
N LYS A 580 -31.35 7.82 -22.66
CA LYS A 580 -31.15 6.39 -22.39
C LYS A 580 -29.71 5.91 -22.65
N ARG A 581 -28.73 6.80 -22.44
CA ARG A 581 -27.30 6.50 -22.46
C ARG A 581 -26.86 6.17 -21.03
N LEU A 582 -27.16 4.94 -20.60
CA LEU A 582 -27.05 4.51 -19.19
C LEU A 582 -25.72 3.81 -18.86
N GLY A 583 -24.73 3.85 -19.75
CA GLY A 583 -23.42 3.24 -19.57
C GLY A 583 -23.28 1.85 -20.19
N GLN A 584 -22.31 1.07 -19.70
CA GLN A 584 -21.90 -0.21 -20.28
C GLN A 584 -23.02 -1.25 -20.30
N LYS A 585 -23.94 -1.22 -19.32
CA LYS A 585 -25.08 -2.15 -19.24
C LYS A 585 -26.03 -2.08 -20.44
N VAL A 586 -26.04 -0.96 -21.17
CA VAL A 586 -26.82 -0.78 -22.41
C VAL A 586 -25.91 -0.52 -23.63
N GLY A 587 -24.59 -0.70 -23.48
CA GLY A 587 -23.60 -0.49 -24.54
C GLY A 587 -23.32 0.98 -24.89
N LYS A 588 -23.95 1.96 -24.21
CA LYS A 588 -23.82 3.39 -24.51
C LYS A 588 -24.00 4.28 -23.28
N GLY A 589 -23.08 5.19 -23.07
CA GLY A 589 -22.99 6.18 -22.00
C GLY A 589 -22.17 7.39 -22.47
N TYR A 590 -21.27 7.93 -21.65
CA TYR A 590 -20.26 8.92 -22.09
C TYR A 590 -19.38 8.39 -23.23
N TYR A 591 -19.33 7.07 -23.37
CA TYR A 591 -18.75 6.37 -24.50
C TYR A 591 -19.77 5.38 -25.10
N ASN A 592 -19.59 5.01 -26.36
CA ASN A 592 -20.13 3.77 -26.89
C ASN A 592 -19.19 2.61 -26.51
N TYR A 593 -19.73 1.40 -26.35
CA TYR A 593 -18.96 0.23 -25.93
C TYR A 593 -19.04 -0.92 -26.93
N GLU A 594 -17.88 -1.27 -27.48
CA GLU A 594 -17.66 -2.51 -28.23
C GLU A 594 -17.05 -3.54 -27.27
N GLY A 595 -17.92 -4.32 -26.61
CA GLY A 595 -17.53 -5.13 -25.46
C GLY A 595 -17.07 -4.25 -24.30
N ARG A 596 -15.76 -4.25 -23.98
CA ARG A 596 -15.17 -3.38 -22.94
C ARG A 596 -14.47 -2.15 -23.49
N LYS A 597 -14.36 -2.02 -24.81
CA LYS A 597 -13.63 -0.92 -25.44
C LYS A 597 -14.52 0.30 -25.54
N ALA A 598 -14.10 1.39 -24.91
CA ALA A 598 -14.77 2.69 -24.99
C ALA A 598 -14.43 3.38 -26.32
N VAL A 599 -15.46 3.83 -27.04
CA VAL A 599 -15.38 4.51 -28.34
C VAL A 599 -16.17 5.82 -28.28
N THR A 600 -15.67 6.86 -28.93
CA THR A 600 -16.33 8.17 -28.98
C THR A 600 -17.65 8.12 -29.75
N SER A 601 -18.60 8.98 -29.41
CA SER A 601 -19.93 9.03 -30.02
C SER A 601 -20.31 10.46 -30.39
N ASP A 602 -20.74 10.70 -31.63
CA ASP A 602 -21.20 12.02 -32.07
C ASP A 602 -22.50 12.44 -31.37
N GLU A 603 -23.39 11.49 -31.07
CA GLU A 603 -24.56 11.72 -30.21
C GLU A 603 -24.14 12.21 -28.81
N THR A 604 -23.08 11.63 -28.23
CA THR A 604 -22.56 12.11 -26.94
C THR A 604 -21.98 13.51 -27.07
N LYS A 605 -21.24 13.82 -28.15
CA LYS A 605 -20.73 15.17 -28.38
C LYS A 605 -21.88 16.19 -28.47
N ALA A 606 -22.95 15.88 -29.18
CA ALA A 606 -24.13 16.74 -29.28
C ALA A 606 -24.81 16.97 -27.92
N ILE A 607 -24.93 15.92 -27.09
CA ILE A 607 -25.46 16.04 -25.72
C ILE A 607 -24.55 16.92 -24.85
N LEU A 608 -23.23 16.74 -24.92
CA LEU A 608 -22.28 17.55 -24.16
C LEU A 608 -22.29 19.01 -24.64
N GLU A 609 -22.44 19.25 -25.94
CA GLU A 609 -22.61 20.60 -26.47
C GLU A 609 -23.89 21.24 -25.92
N GLN A 610 -25.01 20.52 -25.92
CA GLN A 610 -26.25 21.02 -25.31
C GLN A 610 -26.10 21.33 -23.82
N ALA A 611 -25.37 20.48 -23.06
CA ALA A 611 -25.07 20.75 -21.66
C ALA A 611 -24.27 22.04 -21.46
N ARG A 612 -23.28 22.31 -22.34
CA ARG A 612 -22.51 23.57 -22.35
C ARG A 612 -23.42 24.76 -22.67
N LYS A 613 -24.40 24.60 -23.57
CA LYS A 613 -25.38 25.65 -23.87
C LYS A 613 -26.23 25.99 -22.65
N ASN A 614 -26.77 24.96 -21.98
CA ASN A 614 -27.60 25.11 -20.78
C ASN A 614 -26.83 25.65 -19.56
N ALA A 615 -25.50 25.50 -19.54
CA ALA A 615 -24.64 26.02 -18.49
C ALA A 615 -24.23 27.49 -18.73
N GLU A 616 -24.62 28.10 -19.86
CA GLU A 616 -24.22 29.46 -20.28
C GLU A 616 -22.68 29.65 -20.36
N THR A 617 -21.96 28.56 -20.61
CA THR A 617 -20.48 28.50 -20.64
C THR A 617 -19.92 28.34 -22.05
N GLN A 618 -20.73 28.51 -23.10
CA GLN A 618 -20.35 28.26 -24.50
C GLN A 618 -19.08 29.02 -24.94
N ASN A 619 -18.85 30.20 -24.38
CA ASN A 619 -17.68 31.05 -24.67
C ASN A 619 -16.57 30.99 -23.59
N ILE A 620 -16.73 30.14 -22.58
CA ILE A 620 -15.78 29.98 -21.48
C ILE A 620 -14.96 28.73 -21.74
N SER A 621 -13.86 28.88 -22.48
CA SER A 621 -12.85 27.83 -22.60
C SER A 621 -12.01 27.79 -21.34
N LEU A 622 -11.98 26.64 -20.66
CA LEU A 622 -11.11 26.41 -19.51
C LEU A 622 -9.69 26.05 -20.01
N ASP A 623 -8.77 27.01 -20.03
CA ASP A 623 -7.36 26.71 -20.27
C ASP A 623 -6.73 26.15 -18.98
N VAL A 624 -6.80 24.83 -18.84
CA VAL A 624 -6.24 24.08 -17.71
C VAL A 624 -5.27 23.02 -18.19
N SER A 625 -4.23 22.77 -17.39
CA SER A 625 -3.31 21.66 -17.63
C SER A 625 -3.96 20.31 -17.25
N ASP A 626 -3.40 19.19 -17.74
CA ASP A 626 -3.85 17.86 -17.31
C ASP A 626 -3.57 17.64 -15.81
N GLU A 627 -2.57 18.32 -15.23
CA GLU A 627 -2.32 18.34 -13.79
C GLU A 627 -3.42 19.09 -13.02
N ASP A 628 -3.87 20.24 -13.52
CA ASP A 628 -4.98 20.99 -12.92
C ASP A 628 -6.28 20.20 -12.99
N ILE A 629 -6.55 19.50 -14.10
CA ILE A 629 -7.71 18.60 -14.20
C ILE A 629 -7.68 17.56 -13.07
N VAL A 630 -6.52 16.92 -12.82
CA VAL A 630 -6.36 15.94 -11.74
C VAL A 630 -6.57 16.59 -10.38
N LYS A 631 -5.98 17.75 -10.12
CA LYS A 631 -6.15 18.45 -8.83
C LYS A 631 -7.60 18.91 -8.64
N MET A 632 -8.26 19.45 -9.66
CA MET A 632 -9.67 19.83 -9.61
C MET A 632 -10.56 18.63 -9.30
N LEU A 633 -10.28 17.45 -9.87
CA LEU A 633 -11.02 16.23 -9.58
C LEU A 633 -10.84 15.73 -8.14
N TYR A 634 -9.62 15.77 -7.59
CA TYR A 634 -9.29 15.07 -6.34
C TYR A 634 -9.06 15.96 -5.12
N PHE A 635 -8.78 17.25 -5.26
CA PHE A 635 -8.66 18.16 -4.10
C PHE A 635 -9.99 18.34 -3.35
N PRO A 636 -11.16 18.40 -4.00
CA PRO A 636 -12.44 18.36 -3.29
C PRO A 636 -12.64 17.07 -2.50
N VAL A 637 -12.16 15.94 -3.01
CA VAL A 637 -12.20 14.65 -2.30
C VAL A 637 -11.29 14.68 -1.06
N VAL A 638 -10.14 15.35 -1.14
CA VAL A 638 -9.27 15.59 0.03
C VAL A 638 -9.98 16.47 1.05
N ASP A 639 -10.60 17.58 0.63
CA ASP A 639 -11.37 18.47 1.51
C ASP A 639 -12.49 17.73 2.25
N GLU A 640 -13.28 16.93 1.53
CA GLU A 640 -14.35 16.13 2.14
C GLU A 640 -13.78 15.04 3.06
N GLY A 641 -12.61 14.48 2.73
CA GLY A 641 -11.86 13.59 3.60
C GLY A 641 -11.47 14.26 4.92
N LEU A 642 -11.04 15.52 4.88
CA LEU A 642 -10.75 16.29 6.09
C LEU A 642 -12.00 16.55 6.94
N ARG A 643 -13.13 16.90 6.30
CA ARG A 643 -14.42 17.01 6.99
C ARG A 643 -14.83 15.70 7.66
N CYS A 644 -14.67 14.57 6.96
CA CYS A 644 -14.95 13.25 7.53
C CYS A 644 -14.07 12.91 8.74
N LEU A 645 -12.86 13.47 8.84
CA LEU A 645 -12.03 13.33 10.04
C LEU A 645 -12.55 14.21 11.19
N ASP A 646 -12.85 15.48 10.91
CA ASP A 646 -13.38 16.43 11.91
C ASP A 646 -14.75 15.97 12.47
N GLU A 647 -15.57 15.35 11.63
CA GLU A 647 -16.88 14.78 12.00
C GLU A 647 -16.79 13.37 12.62
N ASN A 648 -15.60 12.80 12.76
CA ASN A 648 -15.36 11.43 13.24
C ASN A 648 -16.04 10.33 12.39
N ILE A 649 -16.28 10.60 11.09
CA ILE A 649 -16.71 9.58 10.13
C ILE A 649 -15.57 8.64 9.79
N ALA A 650 -14.34 9.17 9.67
CA ALA A 650 -13.14 8.35 9.57
C ALA A 650 -12.34 8.44 10.87
N VAL A 651 -11.82 7.30 11.35
CA VAL A 651 -11.02 7.26 12.59
C VAL A 651 -9.67 7.98 12.40
N ARG A 652 -9.07 7.89 11.21
CA ARG A 652 -7.78 8.51 10.91
C ARG A 652 -7.55 8.65 9.38
N PRO A 653 -6.60 9.50 8.93
CA PRO A 653 -6.34 9.69 7.50
C PRO A 653 -5.97 8.41 6.75
N SER A 654 -5.25 7.48 7.40
CA SER A 654 -4.85 6.22 6.76
C SER A 654 -6.04 5.29 6.45
N ASP A 655 -7.15 5.43 7.17
CA ASP A 655 -8.37 4.65 6.88
C ASP A 655 -9.05 5.17 5.60
N ILE A 656 -9.00 6.49 5.37
CA ILE A 656 -9.39 7.11 4.08
C ILE A 656 -8.45 6.66 2.96
N ASP A 657 -7.14 6.59 3.20
CA ASP A 657 -6.18 6.08 2.22
C ASP A 657 -6.52 4.64 1.79
N VAL A 658 -6.81 3.75 2.75
CA VAL A 658 -7.23 2.36 2.47
C VAL A 658 -8.51 2.34 1.65
N CYS A 659 -9.51 3.12 2.03
CA CYS A 659 -10.76 3.25 1.29
C CYS A 659 -10.55 3.78 -0.13
N SER A 660 -9.68 4.77 -0.31
CA SER A 660 -9.36 5.34 -1.63
C SER A 660 -8.72 4.31 -2.58
N VAL A 661 -7.78 3.50 -2.07
CA VAL A 661 -7.05 2.52 -2.87
C VAL A 661 -7.91 1.29 -3.14
N LEU A 662 -8.56 0.73 -2.12
CA LEU A 662 -9.30 -0.53 -2.25
C LEU A 662 -10.74 -0.36 -2.73
N GLY A 663 -11.36 0.79 -2.47
CA GLY A 663 -12.74 1.10 -2.90
C GLY A 663 -12.80 1.77 -4.26
N MET A 664 -11.90 2.74 -4.51
CA MET A 664 -11.98 3.61 -5.71
C MET A 664 -10.81 3.45 -6.68
N GLY A 665 -9.86 2.55 -6.38
CA GLY A 665 -8.74 2.27 -7.27
C GLY A 665 -7.73 3.42 -7.37
N PHE A 666 -7.63 4.27 -6.34
CA PHE A 666 -6.57 5.27 -6.25
C PHE A 666 -5.19 4.59 -6.32
N PRO A 667 -4.20 5.14 -7.06
CA PRO A 667 -2.91 4.49 -7.26
C PRO A 667 -2.18 4.24 -5.94
N ALA A 668 -2.02 2.96 -5.57
CA ALA A 668 -1.38 2.56 -4.31
C ALA A 668 0.05 3.10 -4.16
N TYR A 669 0.79 3.26 -5.26
CA TYR A 669 2.13 3.86 -5.25
C TYR A 669 2.14 5.35 -4.90
N ARG A 670 0.98 6.01 -4.83
CA ARG A 670 0.85 7.36 -4.28
C ARG A 670 0.42 7.38 -2.81
N GLY A 671 0.22 6.22 -2.19
CA GLY A 671 -0.06 6.07 -0.77
C GLY A 671 -1.51 6.23 -0.35
N GLY A 672 -2.44 6.47 -1.29
CA GLY A 672 -3.80 6.88 -0.98
C GLY A 672 -3.95 8.40 -1.04
N ILE A 673 -5.20 8.86 -1.07
CA ILE A 673 -5.51 10.26 -1.40
C ILE A 673 -5.06 11.26 -0.33
N MET A 674 -5.13 10.89 0.95
CA MET A 674 -4.70 11.74 2.06
C MET A 674 -3.17 11.79 2.15
N HIS A 675 -2.50 10.65 1.90
CA HIS A 675 -1.04 10.60 1.81
C HIS A 675 -0.53 11.44 0.63
N TRP A 676 -1.13 11.30 -0.55
CA TRP A 676 -0.79 12.10 -1.73
C TRP A 676 -0.97 13.60 -1.47
N ALA A 677 -2.10 14.00 -0.89
CA ALA A 677 -2.33 15.39 -0.51
C ALA A 677 -1.31 15.90 0.52
N LYS A 678 -0.87 15.05 1.45
CA LYS A 678 0.20 15.39 2.39
C LYS A 678 1.54 15.64 1.68
N THR A 679 1.85 14.92 0.60
CA THR A 679 3.07 15.19 -0.21
C THR A 679 3.02 16.53 -0.92
N ILE A 680 1.83 17.03 -1.24
CA ILE A 680 1.60 18.37 -1.82
C ILE A 680 1.59 19.44 -0.71
N GLY A 681 1.07 19.09 0.48
CA GLY A 681 0.83 19.99 1.60
C GLY A 681 -0.64 20.43 1.64
N TYR A 682 -1.33 20.20 2.76
CA TYR A 682 -2.76 20.53 2.89
C TYR A 682 -3.04 22.03 2.69
N SER A 683 -2.11 22.90 3.08
CA SER A 683 -2.25 24.35 2.87
C SER A 683 -2.23 24.73 1.38
N ASN A 684 -1.46 24.02 0.55
CA ASN A 684 -1.45 24.20 -0.90
C ASN A 684 -2.76 23.70 -1.52
N VAL A 685 -3.27 22.55 -1.06
CA VAL A 685 -4.60 22.05 -1.45
C VAL A 685 -5.69 23.10 -1.16
N LYS A 686 -5.68 23.69 0.04
CA LYS A 686 -6.62 24.76 0.42
C LYS A 686 -6.50 25.99 -0.49
N SER A 687 -5.28 26.41 -0.79
CA SER A 687 -5.01 27.58 -1.62
C SER A 687 -5.57 27.38 -3.04
N ASP A 688 -5.32 26.22 -3.64
CA ASP A 688 -5.82 25.90 -4.99
C ASP A 688 -7.35 25.81 -5.03
N LEU A 689 -7.96 25.16 -4.03
CA LEU A 689 -9.42 25.13 -3.87
C LEU A 689 -10.00 26.53 -3.74
N LYS A 690 -9.42 27.37 -2.87
CA LYS A 690 -9.86 28.76 -2.70
C LYS A 690 -9.75 29.55 -4.00
N LYS A 691 -8.64 29.41 -4.73
CA LYS A 691 -8.44 30.07 -6.03
C LYS A 691 -9.55 29.71 -7.01
N TRP A 692 -9.87 28.42 -7.17
CA TRP A 692 -10.94 27.99 -8.07
C TRP A 692 -12.33 28.39 -7.57
N TYR A 693 -12.57 28.35 -6.25
CA TYR A 693 -13.83 28.84 -5.70
C TYR A 693 -14.01 30.33 -5.95
N ASP A 694 -12.98 31.16 -5.71
CA ASP A 694 -13.04 32.60 -5.93
C ASP A 694 -13.35 32.92 -7.40
N GLN A 695 -12.74 32.16 -8.33
CA GLN A 695 -12.89 32.32 -9.77
C GLN A 695 -14.24 31.84 -10.30
N TYR A 696 -14.72 30.67 -9.86
CA TYR A 696 -15.86 30.00 -10.48
C TYR A 696 -17.14 29.98 -9.64
N LYS A 697 -17.03 30.31 -8.34
CA LYS A 697 -18.12 30.20 -7.35
C LYS A 697 -18.79 28.81 -7.33
N PHE A 698 -18.03 27.78 -7.71
CA PHE A 698 -18.52 26.40 -7.71
C PHE A 698 -18.42 25.81 -6.30
N PRO A 699 -19.53 25.43 -5.63
CA PRO A 699 -19.53 25.06 -4.22
C PRO A 699 -18.55 23.96 -3.84
N THR A 700 -18.33 22.99 -4.74
CA THR A 700 -17.39 21.88 -4.52
C THR A 700 -15.93 22.32 -4.36
N PHE A 701 -15.57 23.51 -4.83
CA PHE A 701 -14.24 24.08 -4.61
C PHE A 701 -14.13 24.90 -3.32
N GLN A 702 -15.23 25.13 -2.60
CA GLN A 702 -15.18 25.89 -1.37
C GLN A 702 -14.45 25.10 -0.27
N PRO A 703 -13.25 25.55 0.18
CA PRO A 703 -12.50 24.81 1.17
C PRO A 703 -13.23 24.82 2.52
N CYS A 704 -13.13 23.70 3.23
CA CYS A 704 -13.66 23.54 4.58
C CYS A 704 -12.87 24.31 5.63
N ASN A 705 -13.51 24.46 6.80
CA ASN A 705 -12.85 24.94 8.01
C ASN A 705 -12.32 23.75 8.81
N SER A 706 -11.28 23.09 8.29
CA SER A 706 -10.60 22.00 8.99
C SER A 706 -9.31 22.45 9.67
N ASN A 707 -9.07 21.94 10.87
CA ASN A 707 -7.84 22.16 11.63
C ASN A 707 -6.62 21.53 10.95
N TYR A 708 -6.82 20.51 10.12
CA TYR A 708 -5.77 19.83 9.36
C TYR A 708 -5.09 20.75 8.33
N TYR A 709 -5.74 21.84 7.92
CA TYR A 709 -5.14 22.83 7.02
C TYR A 709 -4.06 23.70 7.67
N GLY A 710 -4.16 23.93 8.98
CA GLY A 710 -3.21 24.76 9.74
C GLY A 710 -2.09 23.97 10.40
N SER A 711 -2.26 22.65 10.57
CA SER A 711 -1.19 21.78 11.04
C SER A 711 -0.28 21.39 9.87
N GLY A 712 0.67 22.25 9.52
CA GLY A 712 1.91 21.78 8.94
C GLY A 712 2.46 20.68 9.85
N ALA A 713 2.72 19.50 9.30
CA ALA A 713 3.02 18.28 10.04
C ALA A 713 3.94 18.51 11.25
N SER A 714 3.37 18.50 12.46
CA SER A 714 4.12 18.31 13.70
C SER A 714 3.32 17.42 14.63
N SER A 715 3.96 16.34 15.04
CA SER A 715 3.61 15.64 16.27
C SER A 715 3.73 16.62 17.44
N SER A 716 2.66 16.69 18.25
CA SER A 716 2.56 17.28 19.59
C SER A 716 3.87 17.73 20.28
N GLY A 717 3.98 19.03 20.56
CA GLY A 717 4.93 19.65 21.50
C GLY A 717 4.70 21.18 21.60
N PRO A 718 4.85 21.82 22.78
CA PRO A 718 4.40 23.19 23.02
C PRO A 718 5.31 24.25 22.37
N LYS A 719 4.68 25.31 21.86
CA LYS A 719 5.30 26.45 21.16
C LYS A 719 6.05 27.38 22.13
N SER A 720 7.23 27.87 21.72
CA SER A 720 7.84 29.09 22.25
C SER A 720 7.92 30.17 21.16
N ALA A 721 7.67 31.42 21.55
CA ALA A 721 7.46 32.60 20.69
C ALA A 721 8.74 33.13 20.00
N PRO A 722 8.63 33.91 18.91
CA PRO A 722 9.79 34.50 18.23
C PRO A 722 10.11 35.91 18.75
N ALA A 723 11.41 36.22 18.86
CA ALA A 723 11.93 37.56 19.11
C ALA A 723 12.46 38.19 17.81
N SER A 724 12.29 39.49 17.70
CA SER A 724 12.55 40.34 16.54
C SER A 724 13.95 40.99 16.51
N SER A 725 14.36 41.41 15.31
CA SER A 725 15.01 42.70 14.95
C SER A 725 16.46 42.71 14.43
N GLY A 726 16.69 43.60 13.44
CA GLY A 726 17.93 44.38 13.25
C GLY A 726 18.90 43.93 12.15
N GLY A 727 19.12 44.74 11.12
CA GLY A 727 20.04 44.44 10.00
C GLY A 727 21.31 45.29 9.94
N ALA A 728 22.41 44.67 9.48
CA ALA A 728 23.44 45.20 8.57
C ALA A 728 24.41 44.05 8.18
N SER A 729 24.77 43.94 6.88
CA SER A 729 25.48 42.83 6.22
C SER A 729 24.81 41.44 6.37
N LYS A 730 23.77 41.18 5.57
CA LYS A 730 22.77 40.12 5.77
C LYS A 730 23.22 38.65 5.61
N ILE A 731 24.52 38.32 5.51
CA ILE A 731 25.00 36.93 5.31
C ILE A 731 26.12 36.54 6.28
N ASN A 732 26.89 37.52 6.78
CA ASN A 732 28.02 37.26 7.67
C ASN A 732 27.55 37.04 9.11
N VAL A 733 27.84 35.87 9.67
CA VAL A 733 27.55 35.54 11.07
C VAL A 733 28.86 35.28 11.81
N PRO A 734 29.24 36.12 12.79
CA PRO A 734 30.43 35.91 13.60
C PRO A 734 30.42 34.54 14.28
N GLY A 735 31.56 33.85 14.28
CA GLY A 735 31.71 32.52 14.90
C GLY A 735 31.41 31.34 13.97
N PHE A 736 31.06 31.57 12.70
CA PHE A 736 30.92 30.54 11.67
C PHE A 736 31.92 30.77 10.54
N LYS A 737 32.81 29.80 10.29
CA LYS A 737 33.74 29.82 9.15
C LYS A 737 32.98 29.73 7.82
N ALA A 738 31.82 29.07 7.81
CA ALA A 738 30.93 28.99 6.66
C ALA A 738 30.45 30.35 6.14
N SER A 739 30.42 31.40 6.99
CA SER A 739 29.95 32.74 6.61
C SER A 739 30.72 33.32 5.42
N ALA A 740 32.05 33.22 5.42
CA ALA A 740 32.89 33.71 4.33
C ALA A 740 32.68 32.94 3.02
N ILE A 741 32.32 31.65 3.11
CA ILE A 741 32.03 30.82 1.94
C ILE A 741 30.68 31.20 1.34
N PHE A 742 29.65 31.46 2.15
CA PHE A 742 28.35 31.91 1.65
C PHE A 742 28.42 33.29 0.97
N GLU A 743 29.29 34.19 1.45
CA GLU A 743 29.61 35.45 0.75
C GLU A 743 30.25 35.17 -0.63
N GLN A 744 31.23 34.26 -0.70
CA GLN A 744 31.85 33.88 -1.98
C GLN A 744 30.86 33.24 -2.95
N ILE A 745 29.94 32.42 -2.45
CA ILE A 745 28.86 31.84 -3.25
C ILE A 745 27.95 32.95 -3.80
N GLN A 746 27.59 33.95 -2.96
CA GLN A 746 26.80 35.10 -3.40
C GLN A 746 27.50 35.90 -4.50
N ASP A 747 28.81 36.13 -4.39
CA ASP A 747 29.60 36.84 -5.40
C ASP A 747 29.73 36.02 -6.70
N PHE A 748 29.92 34.71 -6.59
CA PHE A 748 29.94 33.81 -7.75
C PHE A 748 28.60 33.84 -8.52
N ILE A 749 27.47 33.74 -7.81
CA ILE A 749 26.14 33.75 -8.42
C ILE A 749 25.91 35.08 -9.17
N LYS A 750 26.38 36.21 -8.63
CA LYS A 750 26.33 37.51 -9.31
C LYS A 750 27.22 37.57 -10.54
N ALA A 751 28.41 36.97 -10.48
CA ALA A 751 29.36 36.96 -11.59
C ALA A 751 28.93 36.00 -12.73
N GLN A 752 28.20 34.92 -12.42
CA GLN A 752 27.79 33.88 -13.39
C GLN A 752 26.30 33.49 -13.28
N PRO A 753 25.36 34.42 -13.54
CA PRO A 753 23.93 34.18 -13.34
C PRO A 753 23.37 33.05 -14.24
N GLU A 754 23.94 32.86 -15.44
CA GLU A 754 23.50 31.81 -16.37
C GLU A 754 23.89 30.39 -15.91
N VAL A 755 24.97 30.25 -15.13
CA VAL A 755 25.36 28.97 -14.52
C VAL A 755 24.45 28.64 -13.34
N ALA A 756 24.13 29.64 -12.50
CA ALA A 756 23.19 29.49 -11.39
C ALA A 756 21.79 29.08 -11.87
N LYS A 757 21.25 29.74 -12.92
CA LYS A 757 19.97 29.39 -13.55
C LYS A 757 19.96 27.95 -14.09
N LYS A 758 21.05 27.47 -14.69
CA LYS A 758 21.16 26.08 -15.18
C LYS A 758 21.12 25.04 -14.07
N ILE A 759 21.62 25.36 -12.88
CA ILE A 759 21.53 24.47 -11.72
C ILE A 759 20.09 24.50 -11.17
N GLY A 760 19.54 25.70 -10.99
CA GLY A 760 18.11 25.97 -10.80
C GLY A 760 17.50 25.34 -9.54
N VAL A 761 18.25 25.33 -8.42
CA VAL A 761 17.82 24.74 -7.14
C VAL A 761 17.88 25.78 -6.01
N VAL A 762 16.95 25.71 -5.08
CA VAL A 762 17.00 26.42 -3.79
C VAL A 762 17.54 25.48 -2.70
N PHE A 763 18.78 25.71 -2.26
CA PHE A 763 19.42 24.93 -1.19
C PHE A 763 19.28 25.62 0.17
N GLY A 764 18.86 24.88 1.19
CA GLY A 764 18.93 25.29 2.59
C GLY A 764 20.16 24.67 3.26
N PHE A 765 20.82 25.41 4.14
CA PHE A 765 21.94 24.93 4.93
C PHE A 765 21.70 25.19 6.40
N VAL A 766 21.89 24.16 7.22
CA VAL A 766 21.84 24.23 8.67
C VAL A 766 23.22 23.87 9.20
N VAL A 767 24.02 24.87 9.53
CA VAL A 767 25.41 24.67 9.94
C VAL A 767 25.54 24.83 11.45
N LYS A 768 26.26 23.91 12.08
CA LYS A 768 26.50 23.92 13.54
C LYS A 768 27.97 24.19 13.85
N ALA A 769 28.25 25.25 14.59
CA ALA A 769 29.59 25.58 15.08
C ALA A 769 30.03 24.64 16.20
N ASP A 770 31.34 24.55 16.44
CA ASP A 770 31.91 23.72 17.51
C ASP A 770 31.50 24.21 18.92
N SER A 771 31.17 25.49 19.07
CA SER A 771 30.58 26.09 20.28
C SER A 771 29.16 25.59 20.59
N GLY A 772 28.53 24.86 19.65
CA GLY A 772 27.16 24.36 19.77
C GLY A 772 26.08 25.28 19.19
N SER A 773 26.42 26.53 18.81
CA SER A 773 25.50 27.42 18.11
C SER A 773 25.17 26.88 16.70
N GLN A 774 23.95 27.13 16.25
CA GLN A 774 23.46 26.72 14.93
C GLN A 774 23.02 27.96 14.16
N GLN A 775 23.34 28.00 12.87
CA GLN A 775 22.94 29.06 11.98
C GLN A 775 22.47 28.50 10.64
N GLU A 776 21.55 29.22 10.00
CA GLU A 776 20.89 28.80 8.77
C GLU A 776 21.13 29.78 7.63
N TRP A 777 21.30 29.24 6.42
CA TRP A 777 21.41 29.98 5.17
C TRP A 777 20.55 29.34 4.08
N THR A 778 20.03 30.16 3.16
CA THR A 778 19.39 29.70 1.92
C THR A 778 20.18 30.23 0.73
N VAL A 779 20.54 29.35 -0.19
CA VAL A 779 21.13 29.67 -1.50
C VAL A 779 20.06 29.44 -2.56
N ASP A 780 19.41 30.49 -3.02
CA ASP A 780 18.40 30.46 -4.07
C ASP A 780 19.04 30.74 -5.43
N LEU A 781 19.41 29.67 -6.15
CA LEU A 781 20.01 29.79 -7.48
C LEU A 781 19.00 30.17 -8.57
N LYS A 782 17.69 30.09 -8.29
CA LYS A 782 16.63 30.52 -9.21
C LYS A 782 16.52 32.04 -9.23
N LYS A 783 16.66 32.67 -8.06
CA LYS A 783 16.65 34.14 -7.89
C LYS A 783 18.04 34.78 -7.91
N GLY A 784 19.09 33.97 -7.72
CA GLY A 784 20.46 34.44 -7.72
C GLY A 784 20.91 35.08 -6.40
N GLU A 785 20.35 34.65 -5.26
CA GLU A 785 20.59 35.27 -3.96
C GLU A 785 20.92 34.26 -2.86
N VAL A 786 21.68 34.72 -1.85
CA VAL A 786 21.96 34.01 -0.60
C VAL A 786 21.38 34.82 0.55
N THR A 787 20.63 34.17 1.43
CA THR A 787 19.94 34.82 2.57
C THR A 787 20.16 34.04 3.86
N LEU A 788 20.09 34.73 5.01
CA LEU A 788 20.07 34.07 6.32
C LEU A 788 18.68 33.50 6.63
N GLY A 789 18.65 32.33 7.26
CA GLY A 789 17.44 31.56 7.55
C GLY A 789 17.04 30.61 6.42
N LEU A 790 16.18 29.63 6.73
CA LEU A 790 15.60 28.74 5.74
C LEU A 790 14.37 29.39 5.06
N SER A 791 14.40 29.51 3.74
CA SER A 791 13.30 30.07 2.94
C SER A 791 12.91 29.10 1.82
N SER A 792 11.89 28.27 2.06
CA SER A 792 11.35 27.29 1.11
C SER A 792 12.40 26.47 0.34
N PRO A 793 13.41 25.88 1.01
CA PRO A 793 14.44 25.10 0.32
C PRO A 793 13.87 23.83 -0.30
N GLU A 794 14.28 23.53 -1.54
CA GLU A 794 13.96 22.27 -2.22
C GLU A 794 14.77 21.10 -1.63
N CYS A 795 15.95 21.41 -1.08
CA CYS A 795 16.82 20.49 -0.39
C CYS A 795 17.54 21.23 0.76
N THR A 796 17.52 20.67 1.96
CA THR A 796 18.20 21.23 3.14
C THR A 796 19.31 20.30 3.61
N ILE A 797 20.50 20.85 3.78
CA ILE A 797 21.72 20.14 4.14
C ILE A 797 22.18 20.59 5.52
N SER A 798 22.34 19.66 6.46
CA SER A 798 22.79 19.94 7.82
C SER A 798 24.14 19.28 8.10
N MET A 799 25.10 20.05 8.63
CA MET A 799 26.45 19.55 8.95
C MET A 799 27.16 20.45 9.97
N LYS A 800 28.35 20.05 10.44
CA LYS A 800 29.20 20.93 11.25
C LYS A 800 29.89 21.98 10.39
N ASP A 801 30.20 23.13 10.98
CA ASP A 801 30.88 24.25 10.32
C ASP A 801 32.20 23.83 9.66
N ARG A 802 33.01 23.04 10.36
CA ARG A 802 34.25 22.46 9.81
C ARG A 802 34.01 21.51 8.63
N ASP A 803 32.95 20.71 8.69
CA ASP A 803 32.66 19.71 7.65
C ASP A 803 32.16 20.42 6.38
N PHE A 804 31.42 21.54 6.53
CA PHE A 804 31.02 22.41 5.41
C PHE A 804 32.21 23.05 4.72
N VAL A 805 33.18 23.55 5.49
CA VAL A 805 34.41 24.13 4.94
C VAL A 805 35.20 23.07 4.15
N SER A 806 35.45 21.90 4.75
CA SER A 806 36.16 20.80 4.07
C SER A 806 35.40 20.28 2.84
N LEU A 807 34.07 20.27 2.87
CA LEU A 807 33.24 19.89 1.74
C LEU A 807 33.43 20.85 0.56
N ILE A 808 33.43 22.17 0.80
CA ILE A 808 33.57 23.16 -0.27
C ILE A 808 35.02 23.24 -0.79
N GLN A 809 36.01 23.01 0.07
CA GLN A 809 37.42 22.96 -0.32
C GLN A 809 37.80 21.68 -1.10
N GLY A 810 36.94 20.66 -1.11
CA GLY A 810 37.17 19.40 -1.79
C GLY A 810 37.95 18.36 -0.98
N ASP A 811 38.26 18.66 0.29
CA ASP A 811 38.96 17.76 1.21
C ASP A 811 38.04 16.68 1.81
N LEU A 812 36.73 16.87 1.69
CA LEU A 812 35.71 15.93 2.15
C LEU A 812 34.81 15.52 0.99
N ASP A 813 34.85 14.23 0.62
CA ASP A 813 33.98 13.67 -0.41
C ASP A 813 32.50 13.72 0.04
N PRO A 814 31.59 14.36 -0.73
CA PRO A 814 30.19 14.52 -0.34
C PRO A 814 29.46 13.20 -0.09
N MET A 815 29.78 12.15 -0.87
CA MET A 815 29.14 10.84 -0.73
C MET A 815 29.60 10.16 0.55
N THR A 816 30.91 10.14 0.80
CA THR A 816 31.51 9.59 2.02
C THR A 816 31.02 10.30 3.27
N ALA A 817 30.92 11.63 3.24
CA ALA A 817 30.44 12.44 4.37
C ALA A 817 28.94 12.25 4.65
N PHE A 818 28.14 12.07 3.60
CA PHE A 818 26.73 11.71 3.74
C PHE A 818 26.56 10.30 4.33
N PHE A 819 27.29 9.31 3.82
CA PHE A 819 27.23 7.93 4.33
C PHE A 819 27.85 7.77 5.73
N GLY A 820 28.83 8.61 6.08
CA GLY A 820 29.46 8.67 7.41
C GLY A 820 28.63 9.43 8.46
N GLY A 821 27.52 10.05 8.06
CA GLY A 821 26.64 10.82 8.96
C GLY A 821 27.18 12.20 9.37
N GLN A 822 28.24 12.68 8.71
CA GLN A 822 28.75 14.04 8.86
C GLN A 822 27.84 15.07 8.19
N ILE A 823 27.14 14.64 7.12
CA ILE A 823 26.13 15.43 6.42
C ILE A 823 24.77 14.73 6.55
N LYS A 824 23.74 15.50 6.88
CA LYS A 824 22.33 15.08 6.83
C LYS A 824 21.63 15.88 5.75
N VAL A 825 20.79 15.22 4.95
CA VAL A 825 20.01 15.88 3.90
C VAL A 825 18.54 15.61 4.14
N SER A 826 17.72 16.64 4.01
CA SER A 826 16.25 16.57 4.07
C SER A 826 15.65 17.32 2.87
N GLY A 827 14.47 16.91 2.41
CA GLY A 827 13.90 17.38 1.14
C GLY A 827 14.28 16.48 -0.03
N ASP A 828 14.45 17.03 -1.24
CA ASP A 828 14.84 16.26 -2.43
C ASP A 828 16.36 15.98 -2.43
N VAL A 829 16.72 14.80 -1.92
CA VAL A 829 18.11 14.34 -1.82
C VAL A 829 18.77 14.19 -3.19
N SER A 830 18.00 13.98 -4.28
CA SER A 830 18.57 13.90 -5.63
C SER A 830 19.17 15.24 -6.08
N LEU A 831 18.63 16.35 -5.57
CA LEU A 831 19.17 17.69 -5.81
C LEU A 831 20.46 17.94 -5.04
N ALA A 832 20.72 17.23 -3.95
CA ALA A 832 22.00 17.34 -3.23
C ALA A 832 23.19 16.90 -4.10
N MET A 833 22.99 16.03 -5.09
CA MET A 833 24.03 15.67 -6.07
C MET A 833 24.42 16.84 -6.98
N LYS A 834 23.52 17.82 -7.17
CA LYS A 834 23.84 19.06 -7.90
C LYS A 834 24.72 20.01 -7.09
N LEU A 835 24.90 19.79 -5.78
CA LEU A 835 25.83 20.56 -4.95
C LEU A 835 27.28 20.44 -5.44
N GLN A 836 27.66 19.31 -6.04
CA GLN A 836 28.98 19.16 -6.68
C GLN A 836 29.21 20.17 -7.82
N LYS A 837 28.13 20.61 -8.49
CA LYS A 837 28.22 21.65 -9.53
C LYS A 837 28.46 23.05 -8.94
N LEU A 838 28.07 23.26 -7.69
CA LEU A 838 28.39 24.46 -6.89
C LEU A 838 29.86 24.42 -6.41
N GLN A 839 30.39 23.22 -6.06
CA GLN A 839 31.80 23.03 -5.67
C GLN A 839 32.79 23.37 -6.79
N ILE A 840 32.46 23.06 -8.05
CA ILE A 840 33.30 23.36 -9.23
C ILE A 840 33.39 24.88 -9.50
N ALA A 841 32.50 25.67 -8.90
CA ALA A 841 32.30 27.10 -9.17
C ALA A 841 32.89 28.04 -8.11
N ALA A 842 33.15 27.57 -6.88
CA ALA A 842 33.85 28.36 -5.88
C ALA A 842 35.35 28.42 -6.23
N PRO A 843 35.94 29.61 -6.48
CA PRO A 843 37.32 29.69 -6.94
C PRO A 843 38.29 29.16 -5.88
N ALA A 844 39.39 28.56 -6.36
CA ALA A 844 40.52 28.01 -5.61
C ALA A 844 41.29 29.00 -4.69
N LYS A 845 40.69 30.13 -4.29
CA LYS A 845 41.23 31.10 -3.33
C LYS A 845 40.82 30.84 -1.87
N ALA A 846 40.14 29.73 -1.58
CA ALA A 846 39.89 29.27 -0.20
C ALA A 846 41.01 28.34 0.34
N LYS A 847 42.24 28.42 -0.20
CA LYS A 847 43.43 27.91 0.50
C LYS A 847 43.92 29.01 1.45
N MET A 848 43.33 29.07 2.65
CA MET A 848 43.95 29.67 3.83
C MET A 848 44.21 28.56 4.84
#